data_AF-A0A946IRZ8-F1
#
_entry.id   AF-A0A946IRZ8-F1
#
_cell.length_a   1.000
_cell.length_b   1.000
_cell.length_c   1.000
_cell.angle_alpha   90.00
_cell.angle_beta   90.00
_cell.angle_gamma   90.00
#
_symmetry.space_group_name_H-M   'P 1'
#
loop_
_entity.id
_entity.type
_entity.pdbx_description
1 polymer ?
#
loop_
_entity_poly.entity_id
_entity_poly.type
_entity_poly.pdbx_seq_one_letter_code
_entity_poly.pdbx_strand_id
1 'polypeptide(L)'
;MTKKYQDQTLFDDQPAAKPQGTVECLGMTFNSNEARRVYFTKKLREKLQDSDFRNIEGFPIGEDEDILALSDPPYYTACPNPWINDFIIEWDAQKPEKSENFQYHREPFATDVSEGKNDPIYNAHSYHTKVPHKAIMRYILHYTEPGDIVFDGFCGTGMTGVAAQICADRDVVMSLGYQVKSDGTILKEGADEEGDKVWIPFSKLGRRRTVLNDLSPAATFIAFNYNTPVCLSDFKNNSRRVINEFEKKTKWMWETFHSDGKTIGKINYVVRSDVYSCPECSEEIVYYSDAFKKKGKEVEFFPEFNCSHCNSLISKNPSKKSSAQKPRRIFNSLFDLVSNKVEEKQKQVPILINYSVGTKRHQKALDQEDRKKIGSIKLQNEQLSNIPCAKIIEGDKSSDPFGCGINYVHEFYTNRILVSLAILVDLINNDSQLGFLMGSMLPKLTIMNRYMPQHGGRALVGPMANTLYVPPVSVENNVIDQLKFQHKKIIQALTPHSGSIIATQGAQSLNIPESSLDYIFFDPPFGANIMYSELSYIREAWLKVITNNNPEAIENNSQKKGIGEYRHLMTQCFVEAFKYLKPGRWMTVEFSNTKASVWNSIQNALSDAGFIVASVTALDKTRGGLHAMLGPTAVKQDLIISAYKPNGGFEERFQNEAETEEGIWDFVRTHLKYLPVTKRQGALLQFIPERDPRILFDQMVAYYVRKGYLVPISSPEFQIGLAQRFIERDGMYFLSDQVAEYDRKRMTLGGINETVEMFVKDESSAIDWLRQLLKQKPQMFSDINPQFMQQLGGWSKNEEQLNLRELLTQNFISYDSKGPVPEQIHAYLSTNWKDLRNLPKDDPTLVAKAQGRWYVPDPTKAGDLEKLREKALLKEFEEYKQIKKKLKVFRLDAVRAGFKKAYQERDYATIIAMASKIPESVLQGDSKLLMWYDHALTRTEA
;
A
#
# COMPACT_ATOMS: atom_id res chain seq x y z
N MET A 1 28.91 -21.97 -34.38
CA MET A 1 30.22 -21.33 -34.27
C MET A 1 30.50 -21.06 -32.80
N THR A 2 31.43 -21.85 -32.28
CA THR A 2 31.91 -21.93 -30.90
C THR A 2 32.69 -20.67 -30.53
N LYS A 3 32.41 -20.06 -29.36
CA LYS A 3 33.31 -19.10 -28.71
C LYS A 3 33.60 -19.57 -27.29
N LYS A 4 34.86 -19.97 -27.08
CA LYS A 4 35.54 -20.20 -25.80
C LYS A 4 35.69 -18.85 -25.09
N TYR A 5 35.35 -18.78 -23.80
CA TYR A 5 35.82 -17.73 -22.91
C TYR A 5 37.14 -18.21 -22.29
N GLN A 6 38.18 -17.38 -22.36
CA GLN A 6 39.45 -17.54 -21.66
C GLN A 6 39.47 -16.58 -20.47
N ASP A 7 39.72 -17.14 -19.29
CA ASP A 7 40.02 -16.45 -18.04
C ASP A 7 41.37 -15.73 -18.11
N GLN A 8 41.41 -14.48 -17.63
CA GLN A 8 42.60 -13.87 -17.02
C GLN A 8 42.14 -12.98 -15.86
N THR A 9 42.28 -13.50 -14.64
CA THR A 9 42.22 -12.76 -13.37
C THR A 9 43.65 -12.53 -12.88
N LEU A 10 43.96 -11.34 -12.38
CA LEU A 10 45.24 -11.03 -11.71
C LEU A 10 44.96 -10.18 -10.46
N PHE A 11 45.43 -10.74 -9.34
CA PHE A 11 45.62 -10.22 -7.98
C PHE A 11 44.39 -10.11 -7.04
N ASP A 12 44.24 -11.14 -6.20
CA ASP A 12 43.61 -11.09 -4.87
C ASP A 12 44.59 -11.73 -3.86
N ASP A 13 45.00 -10.97 -2.84
CA ASP A 13 45.65 -11.51 -1.64
C ASP A 13 44.58 -12.17 -0.76
N GLN A 14 44.51 -13.51 -0.77
CA GLN A 14 43.59 -14.28 0.09
C GLN A 14 44.31 -14.85 1.33
N PRO A 15 43.72 -14.72 2.54
CA PRO A 15 44.05 -15.58 3.67
C PRO A 15 43.66 -17.05 3.38
N ALA A 16 44.41 -17.99 3.95
CA ALA A 16 44.37 -19.43 3.68
C ALA A 16 42.97 -20.06 3.47
N ALA A 17 42.85 -20.84 2.40
CA ALA A 17 41.62 -21.53 1.98
C ALA A 17 41.09 -22.52 3.04
N LYS A 18 39.83 -22.32 3.48
CA LYS A 18 39.08 -23.26 4.33
C LYS A 18 38.61 -24.48 3.50
N PRO A 19 38.58 -25.70 4.07
CA PRO A 19 38.18 -26.91 3.35
C PRO A 19 36.72 -26.89 2.90
N GLN A 20 36.47 -27.44 1.70
CA GLN A 20 35.15 -27.57 1.08
C GLN A 20 34.16 -28.30 2.01
N GLY A 21 33.10 -27.60 2.45
CA GLY A 21 31.98 -28.19 3.20
C GLY A 21 31.69 -27.57 4.57
N THR A 22 32.62 -26.82 5.16
CA THR A 22 32.37 -26.15 6.44
C THR A 22 31.48 -24.92 6.27
N VAL A 23 30.50 -24.75 7.17
CA VAL A 23 29.56 -23.61 7.19
C VAL A 23 29.74 -22.83 8.47
N GLU A 24 29.86 -21.51 8.36
CA GLU A 24 29.85 -20.60 9.51
C GLU A 24 28.47 -19.97 9.69
N CYS A 25 27.96 -19.95 10.92
CA CYS A 25 26.66 -19.40 11.25
C CYS A 25 26.68 -18.91 12.70
N LEU A 26 26.41 -17.61 12.92
CA LEU A 26 26.36 -16.99 14.26
C LEU A 26 27.62 -17.29 15.09
N GLY A 27 28.80 -17.15 14.48
CA GLY A 27 30.09 -17.39 15.13
C GLY A 27 30.46 -18.87 15.39
N MET A 28 29.61 -19.81 14.96
CA MET A 28 29.86 -21.26 15.08
C MET A 28 30.27 -21.85 13.73
N THR A 29 31.23 -22.78 13.73
CA THR A 29 31.65 -23.54 12.54
C THR A 29 31.06 -24.95 12.57
N PHE A 30 30.39 -25.34 11.48
CA PHE A 30 29.79 -26.66 11.29
C PHE A 30 30.46 -27.40 10.14
N ASN A 31 30.50 -28.73 10.21
CA ASN A 31 31.09 -29.58 9.17
C ASN A 31 30.25 -29.67 7.88
N SER A 32 28.97 -29.28 7.94
CA SER A 32 28.06 -29.24 6.78
C SER A 32 26.84 -28.37 7.09
N ASN A 33 26.11 -27.97 6.04
CA ASN A 33 24.82 -27.27 6.19
C ASN A 33 23.77 -28.13 6.91
N GLU A 34 23.82 -29.46 6.71
CA GLU A 34 22.93 -30.41 7.40
C GLU A 34 23.23 -30.46 8.90
N ALA A 35 24.51 -30.47 9.29
CA ALA A 35 24.90 -30.44 10.70
C ALA A 35 24.45 -29.14 11.39
N ARG A 36 24.56 -27.99 10.69
CA ARG A 36 24.00 -26.71 11.13
C ARG A 36 22.50 -26.83 11.35
N ARG A 37 21.76 -27.32 10.34
CA ARG A 37 20.30 -27.47 10.40
C ARG A 37 19.88 -28.33 11.59
N VAL A 38 20.47 -29.52 11.76
CA VAL A 38 20.18 -30.42 12.89
C VAL A 38 20.38 -29.72 14.25
N TYR A 39 21.47 -28.98 14.42
CA TYR A 39 21.76 -28.25 15.65
C TYR A 39 20.68 -27.20 15.96
N PHE A 40 20.37 -26.33 15.00
CA PHE A 40 19.39 -25.25 15.20
C PHE A 40 17.95 -25.75 15.25
N THR A 41 17.61 -26.85 14.57
CA THR A 41 16.30 -27.51 14.70
C THR A 41 16.11 -28.05 16.11
N LYS A 42 17.15 -28.62 16.73
CA LYS A 42 17.09 -29.03 18.14
C LYS A 42 16.85 -27.83 19.06
N LYS A 43 17.53 -26.71 18.82
CA LYS A 43 17.33 -25.47 19.59
C LYS A 43 15.95 -24.86 19.39
N LEU A 44 15.40 -24.91 18.18
CA LEU A 44 14.03 -24.48 17.92
C LEU A 44 13.03 -25.38 18.67
N ARG A 45 13.24 -26.69 18.68
CA ARG A 45 12.41 -27.63 19.45
C ARG A 45 12.41 -27.28 20.95
N GLU A 46 13.57 -26.94 21.52
CA GLU A 46 13.66 -26.48 22.91
C GLU A 46 12.82 -25.20 23.14
N LYS A 47 12.84 -24.24 22.19
CA LYS A 47 12.02 -23.02 22.26
C LYS A 47 10.52 -23.27 22.10
N LEU A 48 10.12 -24.26 21.29
CA LEU A 48 8.70 -24.61 21.12
C LEU A 48 8.04 -25.18 22.38
N GLN A 49 8.83 -25.62 23.37
CA GLN A 49 8.34 -26.06 24.68
C GLN A 49 8.10 -24.89 25.65
N ASP A 50 8.60 -23.69 25.33
CA ASP A 50 8.42 -22.49 26.15
C ASP A 50 7.04 -21.87 25.88
N SER A 51 6.24 -21.70 26.95
CA SER A 51 4.91 -21.12 26.86
C SER A 51 4.92 -19.68 26.38
N ASP A 52 5.92 -18.89 26.80
CA ASP A 52 5.99 -17.47 26.44
C ASP A 52 6.32 -17.31 24.96
N PHE A 53 7.17 -18.19 24.43
CA PHE A 53 7.47 -18.25 23.00
C PHE A 53 6.23 -18.60 22.16
N ARG A 54 5.38 -19.51 22.63
CA ARG A 54 4.11 -19.85 21.96
C ARG A 54 3.06 -18.74 22.04
N ASN A 55 3.13 -17.91 23.07
CA ASN A 55 2.20 -16.81 23.28
C ASN A 55 2.57 -15.54 22.49
N ILE A 56 3.68 -15.55 21.74
CA ILE A 56 4.03 -14.45 20.84
C ILE A 56 2.88 -14.22 19.86
N GLU A 57 2.46 -12.96 19.73
CA GLU A 57 1.31 -12.62 18.90
C GLU A 57 1.54 -13.02 17.43
N GLY A 58 0.55 -13.69 16.84
CA GLY A 58 0.64 -14.20 15.47
C GLY A 58 1.41 -15.52 15.34
N PHE A 59 1.75 -16.18 16.45
CA PHE A 59 2.28 -17.55 16.41
C PHE A 59 1.33 -18.47 15.59
N PRO A 60 1.83 -19.23 14.60
CA PRO A 60 0.99 -19.99 13.69
C PRO A 60 0.39 -21.24 14.35
N ILE A 61 -0.71 -21.74 13.77
CA ILE A 61 -1.44 -22.90 14.26
C ILE A 61 -0.92 -24.15 13.55
N GLY A 62 -0.28 -25.06 14.29
CA GLY A 62 0.24 -26.33 13.77
C GLY A 62 0.97 -27.11 14.86
N GLU A 63 1.23 -28.40 14.61
CA GLU A 63 2.01 -29.25 15.51
C GLU A 63 3.50 -28.92 15.43
N ASP A 64 4.23 -29.15 16.52
CA ASP A 64 5.67 -28.84 16.63
C ASP A 64 6.48 -29.47 15.50
N GLU A 65 6.21 -30.74 15.20
CA GLU A 65 6.96 -31.46 14.17
C GLU A 65 6.64 -30.96 12.76
N ASP A 66 5.44 -30.43 12.51
CA ASP A 66 5.10 -29.80 11.23
C ASP A 66 5.80 -28.42 11.10
N ILE A 67 5.84 -27.63 12.18
CA ILE A 67 6.61 -26.37 12.23
C ILE A 67 8.10 -26.63 12.00
N LEU A 68 8.67 -27.64 12.68
CA LEU A 68 10.08 -28.00 12.56
C LEU A 68 10.41 -28.55 11.16
N ALA A 69 9.52 -29.36 10.57
CA ALA A 69 9.70 -29.89 9.21
C ALA A 69 9.69 -28.80 8.15
N LEU A 70 8.83 -27.78 8.32
CA LEU A 70 8.74 -26.64 7.40
C LEU A 70 9.92 -25.67 7.54
N SER A 71 10.55 -25.62 8.72
CA SER A 71 11.62 -24.67 9.04
C SER A 71 13.02 -25.09 8.53
N ASP A 72 13.87 -24.09 8.33
CA ASP A 72 15.32 -24.23 8.14
C ASP A 72 16.07 -23.26 9.07
N PRO A 73 16.00 -23.47 10.40
CA PRO A 73 16.55 -22.56 11.38
C PRO A 73 18.08 -22.55 11.30
N PRO A 74 18.75 -21.39 11.51
CA PRO A 74 18.16 -20.15 12.03
C PRO A 74 17.73 -19.15 10.94
N TYR A 75 17.91 -19.48 9.65
CA TYR A 75 17.60 -18.57 8.54
C TYR A 75 16.10 -18.45 8.25
N TYR A 76 15.34 -19.53 8.42
CA TYR A 76 13.89 -19.52 8.28
C TYR A 76 13.24 -20.36 9.37
N THR A 77 12.28 -19.78 10.08
CA THR A 77 11.38 -20.51 10.97
C THR A 77 9.94 -20.29 10.52
N ALA A 78 9.17 -21.37 10.43
CA ALA A 78 7.73 -21.35 10.18
C ALA A 78 6.92 -20.96 11.44
N CYS A 79 7.52 -20.12 12.28
CA CYS A 79 7.03 -19.57 13.56
C CYS A 79 7.93 -18.36 13.91
N PRO A 80 7.77 -17.68 15.07
CA PRO A 80 8.72 -16.68 15.53
C PRO A 80 10.17 -17.12 15.40
N ASN A 81 11.06 -16.26 14.90
CA ASN A 81 12.47 -16.58 14.74
C ASN A 81 13.29 -16.04 15.92
N PRO A 82 13.83 -16.89 16.81
CA PRO A 82 14.54 -16.44 18.01
C PRO A 82 15.93 -15.85 17.74
N TRP A 83 16.48 -16.00 16.53
CA TRP A 83 17.84 -15.58 16.17
C TRP A 83 17.93 -14.26 15.40
N ILE A 84 16.81 -13.55 15.22
CA ILE A 84 16.79 -12.29 14.47
C ILE A 84 17.78 -11.28 15.07
N ASN A 85 17.76 -11.11 16.39
CA ASN A 85 18.66 -10.20 17.09
C ASN A 85 20.14 -10.57 16.84
N ASP A 86 20.50 -11.85 16.96
CA ASP A 86 21.88 -12.32 16.76
C ASP A 86 22.39 -11.99 15.36
N PHE A 87 21.57 -12.20 14.33
CA PHE A 87 21.92 -11.84 12.95
C PHE A 87 22.05 -10.34 12.74
N ILE A 88 21.18 -9.53 13.34
CA ILE A 88 21.26 -8.06 13.23
C ILE A 88 22.59 -7.57 13.83
N ILE A 89 22.97 -8.08 15.01
CA ILE A 89 24.25 -7.75 15.66
C ILE A 89 25.43 -8.17 14.76
N GLU A 90 25.42 -9.41 14.24
CA GLU A 90 26.48 -9.90 13.37
C GLU A 90 26.60 -9.06 12.08
N TRP A 91 25.47 -8.73 11.44
CA TRP A 91 25.46 -7.96 10.21
C TRP A 91 25.84 -6.50 10.40
N ASP A 92 25.45 -5.87 11.51
CA ASP A 92 25.86 -4.50 11.81
C ASP A 92 27.38 -4.43 12.07
N ALA A 93 27.96 -5.44 12.74
CA ALA A 93 29.40 -5.57 12.94
C ALA A 93 30.20 -5.83 11.64
N GLN A 94 29.57 -6.40 10.62
CA GLN A 94 30.18 -6.63 9.30
C GLN A 94 30.15 -5.39 8.38
N LYS A 95 29.48 -4.30 8.79
CA LYS A 95 29.40 -3.11 7.94
C LYS A 95 30.76 -2.43 7.81
N PRO A 96 31.07 -1.84 6.64
CA PRO A 96 32.26 -1.01 6.49
C PRO A 96 32.25 0.15 7.49
N GLU A 97 33.39 0.43 8.11
CA GLU A 97 33.54 1.64 8.93
C GLU A 97 33.23 2.89 8.11
N LYS A 98 32.44 3.79 8.70
CA LYS A 98 32.13 5.09 8.11
C LYS A 98 33.03 6.15 8.76
N SER A 99 33.36 7.21 8.02
CA SER A 99 34.15 8.31 8.57
C SER A 99 33.42 8.98 9.74
N GLU A 100 34.17 9.55 10.70
CA GLU A 100 33.59 10.23 11.86
C GLU A 100 32.62 11.37 11.49
N ASN A 101 32.81 11.98 10.31
CA ASN A 101 31.95 13.04 9.78
C ASN A 101 30.81 12.53 8.88
N PHE A 102 30.60 11.21 8.76
CA PHE A 102 29.54 10.68 7.92
C PHE A 102 28.17 11.00 8.51
N GLN A 103 27.42 11.86 7.83
CA GLN A 103 26.04 12.16 8.17
C GLN A 103 25.12 11.55 7.10
N TYR A 104 24.23 10.65 7.51
CA TYR A 104 23.24 10.09 6.58
C TYR A 104 22.25 11.18 6.18
N HIS A 105 22.12 11.40 4.88
CA HIS A 105 21.10 12.27 4.31
C HIS A 105 20.63 11.73 2.97
N ARG A 106 19.31 11.66 2.81
CA ARG A 106 18.60 11.27 1.59
C ARG A 106 17.32 12.09 1.48
N GLU A 107 16.95 12.43 0.26
CA GLU A 107 15.66 13.04 -0.09
C GLU A 107 14.61 11.96 -0.37
N PRO A 108 13.30 12.28 -0.33
CA PRO A 108 12.26 11.33 -0.72
C PRO A 108 12.43 10.95 -2.19
N PHE A 109 12.26 9.67 -2.47
CA PHE A 109 12.36 9.15 -3.83
C PHE A 109 11.16 9.65 -4.67
N ALA A 110 11.42 10.64 -5.51
CA ALA A 110 10.39 11.42 -6.21
C ALA A 110 10.06 10.93 -7.64
N THR A 111 10.62 9.80 -8.10
CA THR A 111 10.44 9.33 -9.48
C THR A 111 9.29 8.33 -9.57
N ASP A 112 8.35 8.55 -10.48
CA ASP A 112 7.32 7.57 -10.82
C ASP A 112 8.00 6.30 -11.36
N VAL A 113 7.71 5.16 -10.74
CA VAL A 113 8.30 3.88 -11.13
C VAL A 113 7.32 3.15 -12.06
N SER A 114 7.80 2.73 -13.23
CA SER A 114 7.03 1.91 -14.16
C SER A 114 7.76 0.60 -14.44
N GLU A 115 7.19 -0.52 -13.98
CA GLU A 115 7.82 -1.84 -14.12
C GLU A 115 6.81 -2.91 -14.55
N GLY A 116 7.26 -3.84 -15.40
CA GLY A 116 6.44 -4.91 -15.96
C GLY A 116 6.39 -6.16 -15.08
N LYS A 117 5.29 -6.92 -15.17
CA LYS A 117 5.06 -8.19 -14.43
C LYS A 117 5.57 -9.46 -15.16
N ASN A 118 6.45 -9.31 -16.14
CA ASN A 118 6.84 -10.42 -17.04
C ASN A 118 8.10 -11.18 -16.60
N ASP A 119 8.71 -10.80 -15.48
CA ASP A 119 9.91 -11.45 -14.98
C ASP A 119 9.66 -12.93 -14.61
N PRO A 120 10.59 -13.86 -14.89
CA PRO A 120 10.46 -15.27 -14.50
C PRO A 120 10.22 -15.47 -13.00
N ILE A 121 10.91 -14.71 -12.14
CA ILE A 121 10.74 -14.77 -10.68
C ILE A 121 9.32 -14.37 -10.29
N TYR A 122 8.79 -13.33 -10.93
CA TYR A 122 7.42 -12.87 -10.70
C TYR A 122 6.39 -13.96 -11.02
N ASN A 123 6.59 -14.69 -12.13
CA ASN A 123 5.62 -15.64 -12.70
C ASN A 123 5.75 -17.09 -12.23
N ALA A 124 6.81 -17.44 -11.50
CA ALA A 124 7.08 -18.82 -11.09
C ALA A 124 6.12 -19.33 -10.02
N HIS A 125 5.79 -18.51 -9.03
CA HIS A 125 4.90 -18.88 -7.94
C HIS A 125 3.92 -17.74 -7.64
N SER A 126 2.62 -18.04 -7.75
CA SER A 126 1.55 -17.07 -7.51
C SER A 126 1.25 -16.90 -6.02
N TYR A 127 0.97 -15.67 -5.61
CA TYR A 127 0.44 -15.30 -4.31
C TYR A 127 -0.52 -14.09 -4.48
N HIS A 128 -1.27 -13.73 -3.45
CA HIS A 128 -2.37 -12.76 -3.54
C HIS A 128 -1.90 -11.36 -3.95
N THR A 129 -0.80 -10.90 -3.35
CA THR A 129 -0.09 -9.68 -3.70
C THR A 129 1.37 -9.98 -4.03
N LYS A 130 1.92 -9.19 -4.95
CA LYS A 130 3.32 -9.27 -5.34
C LYS A 130 3.75 -7.97 -6.01
N VAL A 131 4.81 -7.38 -5.48
CA VAL A 131 5.45 -6.20 -6.04
C VAL A 131 6.63 -6.65 -6.92
N PRO A 132 6.80 -6.12 -8.15
CA PRO A 132 7.98 -6.42 -8.94
C PRO A 132 9.26 -6.01 -8.21
N HIS A 133 10.19 -6.95 -7.98
CA HIS A 133 11.43 -6.69 -7.25
C HIS A 133 12.24 -5.53 -7.85
N LYS A 134 12.21 -5.34 -9.18
CA LYS A 134 12.86 -4.21 -9.87
C LYS A 134 12.35 -2.84 -9.43
N ALA A 135 11.07 -2.73 -9.07
CA ALA A 135 10.53 -1.51 -8.50
C ALA A 135 11.10 -1.26 -7.11
N ILE A 136 11.12 -2.30 -6.26
CA ILE A 136 11.67 -2.24 -4.90
C ILE A 136 13.18 -1.88 -4.92
N MET A 137 13.94 -2.42 -5.88
CA MET A 137 15.37 -2.16 -6.05
C MET A 137 15.68 -0.65 -6.13
N ARG A 138 14.84 0.14 -6.80
CA ARG A 138 15.06 1.59 -6.94
C ARG A 138 15.05 2.28 -5.57
N TYR A 139 14.13 1.90 -4.70
CA TYR A 139 14.06 2.42 -3.34
C TYR A 139 15.22 1.93 -2.47
N ILE A 140 15.56 0.64 -2.53
CA ILE A 140 16.70 0.08 -1.78
C ILE A 140 18.00 0.77 -2.20
N LEU A 141 18.27 0.89 -3.51
CA LEU A 141 19.47 1.56 -4.02
C LEU A 141 19.56 3.03 -3.58
N HIS A 142 18.42 3.71 -3.50
CA HIS A 142 18.37 5.12 -3.11
C HIS A 142 18.60 5.34 -1.60
N TYR A 143 17.91 4.56 -0.75
CA TYR A 143 17.93 4.78 0.71
C TYR A 143 19.04 4.04 1.46
N THR A 144 19.72 3.08 0.84
CA THR A 144 20.67 2.18 1.53
C THR A 144 22.01 2.03 0.81
N GLU A 145 23.03 1.63 1.56
CA GLU A 145 24.35 1.22 1.07
C GLU A 145 24.52 -0.31 1.13
N PRO A 146 25.50 -0.91 0.41
CA PRO A 146 25.81 -2.34 0.57
C PRO A 146 26.07 -2.70 2.04
N GLY A 147 25.49 -3.82 2.49
CA GLY A 147 25.56 -4.28 3.89
C GLY A 147 24.51 -3.69 4.83
N ASP A 148 23.82 -2.61 4.46
CA ASP A 148 22.69 -2.07 5.24
C ASP A 148 21.56 -3.11 5.40
N ILE A 149 20.82 -3.01 6.50
CA ILE A 149 19.76 -3.95 6.88
C ILE A 149 18.40 -3.37 6.51
N VAL A 150 17.69 -4.07 5.64
CA VAL A 150 16.33 -3.74 5.16
C VAL A 150 15.31 -4.64 5.84
N PHE A 151 14.22 -4.08 6.34
CA PHE A 151 13.13 -4.84 6.94
C PHE A 151 11.84 -4.73 6.14
N ASP A 152 11.16 -5.88 6.01
CA ASP A 152 9.82 -5.98 5.45
C ASP A 152 8.96 -6.87 6.34
N GLY A 153 8.02 -6.23 7.05
CA GLY A 153 7.11 -6.86 8.01
C GLY A 153 5.91 -7.55 7.36
N PHE A 154 5.68 -7.30 6.06
CA PHE A 154 4.56 -7.76 5.25
C PHE A 154 5.09 -8.36 3.94
N CYS A 155 6.11 -9.20 4.04
CA CYS A 155 6.97 -9.52 2.91
C CYS A 155 6.26 -10.33 1.80
N GLY A 156 5.13 -10.96 2.11
CA GLY A 156 4.39 -11.79 1.17
C GLY A 156 5.30 -12.86 0.57
N THR A 157 5.59 -12.74 -0.72
CA THR A 157 6.50 -13.67 -1.43
C THR A 157 7.99 -13.37 -1.26
N GLY A 158 8.37 -12.40 -0.42
CA GLY A 158 9.76 -12.04 -0.14
C GLY A 158 10.46 -11.29 -1.27
N MET A 159 9.74 -10.52 -2.09
CA MET A 159 10.33 -9.77 -3.20
C MET A 159 11.31 -8.69 -2.74
N THR A 160 11.14 -8.15 -1.53
CA THR A 160 12.09 -7.22 -0.91
C THR A 160 13.46 -7.86 -0.68
N GLY A 161 13.48 -9.12 -0.23
CA GLY A 161 14.71 -9.91 -0.13
C GLY A 161 15.39 -10.12 -1.48
N VAL A 162 14.62 -10.51 -2.49
CA VAL A 162 15.12 -10.69 -3.86
C VAL A 162 15.71 -9.39 -4.39
N ALA A 163 15.03 -8.27 -4.19
CA ALA A 163 15.50 -6.94 -4.58
C ALA A 163 16.82 -6.57 -3.89
N ALA A 164 16.90 -6.75 -2.56
CA ALA A 164 18.08 -6.45 -1.75
C ALA A 164 19.32 -7.27 -2.18
N GLN A 165 19.11 -8.52 -2.56
CA GLN A 165 20.17 -9.42 -3.02
C GLN A 165 20.65 -9.07 -4.44
N ILE A 166 19.71 -8.78 -5.35
CA ILE A 166 20.00 -8.49 -6.78
C ILE A 166 20.56 -7.07 -6.98
N CYS A 167 20.56 -6.20 -5.96
CA CYS A 167 21.36 -4.96 -5.98
C CYS A 167 22.88 -5.18 -6.16
N ALA A 168 23.37 -6.42 -6.07
CA ALA A 168 24.74 -6.80 -6.42
C ALA A 168 24.92 -7.22 -7.89
N ASP A 169 23.85 -7.42 -8.65
CA ASP A 169 23.90 -7.83 -10.05
C ASP A 169 24.01 -6.59 -10.95
N ARG A 170 25.17 -6.46 -11.60
CA ARG A 170 25.49 -5.33 -12.47
C ARG A 170 24.52 -5.21 -13.65
N ASP A 171 24.18 -6.32 -14.30
CA ASP A 171 23.35 -6.32 -15.50
C ASP A 171 21.91 -5.94 -15.16
N VAL A 172 21.40 -6.44 -14.03
CA VAL A 172 20.06 -6.07 -13.57
C VAL A 172 20.00 -4.59 -13.18
N VAL A 173 20.99 -4.07 -12.44
CA VAL A 173 21.05 -2.65 -12.07
C VAL A 173 21.12 -1.76 -13.32
N MET A 174 21.92 -2.13 -14.33
CA MET A 174 21.96 -1.42 -15.60
C MET A 174 20.62 -1.47 -16.34
N SER A 175 19.88 -2.58 -16.25
CA SER A 175 18.55 -2.71 -16.86
C SER A 175 17.49 -1.77 -16.26
N LEU A 176 17.74 -1.19 -15.08
CA LEU A 176 16.87 -0.18 -14.46
C LEU A 176 17.07 1.23 -15.05
N GLY A 177 18.03 1.41 -15.96
CA GLY A 177 18.38 2.70 -16.56
C GLY A 177 19.55 3.42 -15.87
N TYR A 178 20.34 2.71 -15.06
CA TYR A 178 21.52 3.26 -14.37
C TYR A 178 22.82 2.91 -15.08
N GLN A 179 23.87 3.70 -14.85
CA GLN A 179 25.24 3.33 -15.23
C GLN A 179 26.00 2.82 -14.01
N VAL A 180 26.85 1.83 -14.20
CA VAL A 180 27.70 1.28 -13.13
C VAL A 180 29.15 1.41 -13.56
N LYS A 181 29.99 2.04 -12.75
CA LYS A 181 31.44 2.16 -12.99
C LYS A 181 32.16 0.84 -12.66
N SER A 182 33.43 0.73 -13.01
CA SER A 182 34.25 -0.47 -12.72
C SER A 182 34.45 -0.68 -11.21
N ASP A 183 34.49 0.39 -10.43
CA ASP A 183 34.59 0.40 -8.96
C ASP A 183 33.26 0.06 -8.24
N GLY A 184 32.19 -0.24 -9.00
CA GLY A 184 30.86 -0.53 -8.45
C GLY A 184 30.02 0.71 -8.13
N THR A 185 30.50 1.93 -8.38
CA THR A 185 29.71 3.15 -8.19
C THR A 185 28.55 3.20 -9.19
N ILE A 186 27.33 3.42 -8.70
CA ILE A 186 26.11 3.51 -9.51
C ILE A 186 25.76 4.99 -9.73
N LEU A 187 25.53 5.33 -10.98
CA LEU A 187 25.21 6.66 -11.46
C LEU A 187 23.76 6.69 -11.96
N LYS A 188 23.04 7.76 -11.64
CA LYS A 188 21.73 8.08 -12.23
C LYS A 188 21.85 9.25 -13.18
N GLU A 189 20.98 9.29 -14.18
CA GLU A 189 20.84 10.46 -15.04
C GLU A 189 20.25 11.62 -14.22
N GLY A 190 20.94 12.75 -14.25
CA GLY A 190 20.53 14.01 -13.65
C GLY A 190 20.80 15.16 -14.62
N ALA A 191 20.69 16.39 -14.12
CA ALA A 191 21.03 17.60 -14.87
C ALA A 191 22.10 18.39 -14.09
N ASP A 192 23.09 18.94 -14.78
CA ASP A 192 24.09 19.83 -14.18
C ASP A 192 23.53 21.24 -13.98
N GLU A 193 24.41 22.17 -13.60
CA GLU A 193 24.06 23.57 -13.39
C GLU A 193 23.53 24.27 -14.64
N GLU A 194 23.81 23.75 -15.83
CA GLU A 194 23.42 24.32 -17.12
C GLU A 194 22.18 23.62 -17.72
N GLY A 195 21.73 22.52 -17.09
CA GLY A 195 20.59 21.73 -17.53
C GLY A 195 20.95 20.55 -18.43
N ASP A 196 22.24 20.32 -18.67
CA ASP A 196 22.73 19.24 -19.50
C ASP A 196 22.69 17.90 -18.76
N LYS A 197 22.49 16.83 -19.53
CA LYS A 197 22.38 15.47 -18.98
C LYS A 197 23.73 15.00 -18.45
N VAL A 198 23.81 14.82 -17.14
CA VAL A 198 25.00 14.28 -16.44
C VAL A 198 24.67 13.04 -15.64
N TRP A 199 25.70 12.22 -15.46
CA TRP A 199 25.64 11.02 -14.62
C TRP A 199 26.12 11.33 -13.22
N ILE A 200 25.20 11.31 -12.25
CA ILE A 200 25.45 11.68 -10.86
C ILE A 200 25.56 10.42 -10.00
N PRO A 201 26.65 10.23 -9.23
CA PRO A 201 26.77 9.13 -8.27
C PRO A 201 25.67 9.21 -7.20
N PHE A 202 25.01 8.09 -6.92
CA PHE A 202 23.96 8.06 -5.90
C PHE A 202 23.92 6.78 -5.05
N SER A 203 24.56 5.69 -5.51
CA SER A 203 24.56 4.41 -4.80
C SER A 203 25.79 3.58 -5.17
N LYS A 204 25.95 2.42 -4.51
CA LYS A 204 26.97 1.42 -4.82
C LYS A 204 26.37 0.03 -5.05
N LEU A 205 26.99 -0.69 -5.98
CA LEU A 205 26.69 -2.08 -6.28
C LEU A 205 27.04 -2.95 -5.07
N GLY A 206 26.12 -3.82 -4.68
CA GLY A 206 26.36 -4.74 -3.56
C GLY A 206 25.07 -5.21 -2.91
N ARG A 207 25.19 -6.32 -2.16
CA ARG A 207 24.04 -6.94 -1.48
C ARG A 207 23.66 -6.12 -0.25
N ARG A 208 22.36 -6.03 0.01
CA ARG A 208 21.82 -5.59 1.31
C ARG A 208 21.34 -6.82 2.08
N ARG A 209 21.32 -6.72 3.41
CA ARG A 209 20.78 -7.77 4.28
C ARG A 209 19.29 -7.54 4.49
N THR A 210 18.51 -8.59 4.66
CA THR A 210 17.06 -8.46 4.84
C THR A 210 16.54 -9.27 6.02
N VAL A 211 15.67 -8.63 6.79
CA VAL A 211 14.77 -9.30 7.73
C VAL A 211 13.40 -9.31 7.08
N LEU A 212 12.85 -10.48 6.81
CA LEU A 212 11.54 -10.65 6.20
C LEU A 212 10.60 -11.30 7.20
N ASN A 213 9.37 -10.80 7.27
CA ASN A 213 8.32 -11.35 8.10
C ASN A 213 7.00 -11.35 7.35
N ASP A 214 6.18 -12.35 7.59
CA ASP A 214 4.77 -12.34 7.22
C ASP A 214 3.99 -13.20 8.22
N LEU A 215 2.70 -12.90 8.40
CA LEU A 215 1.82 -13.67 9.26
C LEU A 215 1.52 -15.05 8.66
N SER A 216 1.57 -15.19 7.33
CA SER A 216 1.19 -16.39 6.60
C SER A 216 2.35 -17.40 6.44
N PRO A 217 2.20 -18.64 6.93
CA PRO A 217 3.13 -19.73 6.63
C PRO A 217 3.29 -19.98 5.12
N ALA A 218 2.22 -19.84 4.34
CA ALA A 218 2.32 -19.96 2.88
C ALA A 218 3.22 -18.87 2.27
N ALA A 219 3.09 -17.63 2.73
CA ALA A 219 3.87 -16.50 2.24
C ALA A 219 5.36 -16.67 2.60
N THR A 220 5.64 -16.91 3.88
CA THR A 220 7.01 -17.09 4.38
C THR A 220 7.70 -18.32 3.78
N PHE A 221 7.00 -19.42 3.52
CA PHE A 221 7.57 -20.58 2.82
C PHE A 221 7.94 -20.26 1.35
N ILE A 222 7.11 -19.46 0.66
CA ILE A 222 7.43 -18.95 -0.67
C ILE A 222 8.64 -18.02 -0.61
N ALA A 223 8.66 -17.09 0.35
CA ALA A 223 9.76 -16.15 0.56
C ALA A 223 11.09 -16.89 0.83
N PHE A 224 11.06 -17.93 1.67
CA PHE A 224 12.20 -18.80 1.95
C PHE A 224 12.79 -19.41 0.69
N ASN A 225 11.96 -20.00 -0.17
CA ASN A 225 12.44 -20.62 -1.40
C ASN A 225 12.96 -19.62 -2.45
N TYR A 226 12.47 -18.37 -2.43
CA TYR A 226 13.00 -17.32 -3.31
C TYR A 226 14.31 -16.70 -2.82
N ASN A 227 14.54 -16.70 -1.50
CA ASN A 227 15.65 -15.97 -0.87
C ASN A 227 16.77 -16.86 -0.30
N THR A 228 16.65 -18.17 -0.49
CA THR A 228 17.65 -19.16 -0.07
C THR A 228 18.45 -19.65 -1.28
N PRO A 229 19.78 -19.77 -1.20
CA PRO A 229 20.59 -20.31 -2.29
C PRO A 229 20.15 -21.70 -2.69
N VAL A 230 19.89 -21.89 -3.99
CA VAL A 230 19.58 -23.21 -4.54
C VAL A 230 20.63 -23.66 -5.54
N CYS A 231 21.15 -24.88 -5.35
CA CYS A 231 21.94 -25.56 -6.37
C CYS A 231 21.01 -26.00 -7.51
N LEU A 232 21.00 -25.24 -8.61
CA LEU A 232 20.10 -25.47 -9.75
C LEU A 232 20.29 -26.84 -10.41
N SER A 233 21.51 -27.39 -10.41
CA SER A 233 21.77 -28.74 -10.94
C SER A 233 21.10 -29.82 -10.09
N ASP A 234 21.21 -29.70 -8.77
CA ASP A 234 20.67 -30.70 -7.83
C ASP A 234 19.16 -30.66 -7.84
N PHE A 235 18.56 -29.46 -7.79
CA PHE A 235 17.13 -29.28 -7.92
C PHE A 235 16.60 -29.89 -9.24
N LYS A 236 17.26 -29.61 -10.36
CA LYS A 236 16.86 -30.12 -11.68
C LYS A 236 16.96 -31.64 -11.76
N ASN A 237 17.97 -32.26 -11.16
CA ASN A 237 18.11 -33.70 -11.14
C ASN A 237 17.06 -34.36 -10.24
N ASN A 238 16.88 -33.85 -9.02
CA ASN A 238 15.92 -34.37 -8.05
C ASN A 238 14.47 -34.22 -8.53
N SER A 239 14.10 -33.04 -9.02
CA SER A 239 12.75 -32.79 -9.54
C SER A 239 12.44 -33.64 -10.77
N ARG A 240 13.39 -33.86 -11.69
CA ARG A 240 13.20 -34.78 -12.83
C ARG A 240 12.99 -36.22 -12.39
N ARG A 241 13.75 -36.70 -11.41
CA ARG A 241 13.57 -38.03 -10.83
C ARG A 241 12.16 -38.18 -10.28
N VAL A 242 11.72 -37.23 -9.45
CA VAL A 242 10.37 -37.23 -8.85
C VAL A 242 9.28 -37.14 -9.91
N ILE A 243 9.41 -36.27 -10.92
CA ILE A 243 8.44 -36.15 -12.03
C ILE A 243 8.31 -37.47 -12.79
N ASN A 244 9.43 -38.15 -13.07
CA ASN A 244 9.40 -39.42 -13.80
C ASN A 244 8.75 -40.54 -12.99
N GLU A 245 9.08 -40.66 -11.70
CA GLU A 245 8.45 -41.65 -10.82
C GLU A 245 6.96 -41.35 -10.59
N PHE A 246 6.62 -40.07 -10.43
CA PHE A 246 5.23 -39.63 -10.31
C PHE A 246 4.42 -39.96 -11.57
N GLU A 247 4.97 -39.70 -12.75
CA GLU A 247 4.33 -40.04 -14.03
C GLU A 247 4.14 -41.54 -14.16
N LYS A 248 5.14 -42.37 -13.84
CA LYS A 248 4.99 -43.83 -13.87
C LYS A 248 3.82 -44.31 -13.00
N LYS A 249 3.67 -43.77 -11.79
CA LYS A 249 2.60 -44.16 -10.85
C LYS A 249 1.21 -43.64 -11.23
N THR A 250 1.12 -42.51 -11.94
CA THR A 250 -0.16 -41.79 -12.14
C THR A 250 -0.63 -41.68 -13.58
N LYS A 251 0.20 -41.97 -14.59
CA LYS A 251 -0.11 -41.80 -16.02
C LYS A 251 -1.37 -42.54 -16.46
N TRP A 252 -1.61 -43.74 -15.94
CA TRP A 252 -2.77 -44.56 -16.29
C TRP A 252 -4.12 -43.87 -16.01
N MET A 253 -4.18 -42.95 -15.03
CA MET A 253 -5.36 -42.15 -14.68
C MET A 253 -5.69 -41.05 -15.71
N TRP A 254 -4.71 -40.74 -16.56
CA TRP A 254 -4.74 -39.64 -17.53
C TRP A 254 -4.66 -40.14 -18.98
N GLU A 255 -5.06 -41.38 -19.22
CA GLU A 255 -5.11 -42.01 -20.55
C GLU A 255 -6.56 -42.31 -20.94
N THR A 256 -6.88 -42.10 -22.21
CA THR A 256 -8.20 -42.36 -22.82
C THR A 256 -8.02 -43.02 -24.19
N PHE A 257 -8.99 -43.81 -24.64
CA PHE A 257 -9.02 -44.24 -26.05
C PHE A 257 -9.40 -43.07 -26.96
N HIS A 258 -8.72 -42.97 -28.10
CA HIS A 258 -9.06 -42.09 -29.21
C HIS A 258 -10.35 -42.56 -29.89
N SER A 259 -10.93 -41.72 -30.76
CA SER A 259 -12.16 -42.04 -31.49
C SER A 259 -12.07 -43.27 -32.39
N ASP A 260 -10.86 -43.77 -32.67
CA ASP A 260 -10.64 -45.03 -33.39
C ASP A 260 -10.77 -46.29 -32.50
N GLY A 261 -10.95 -46.13 -31.19
CA GLY A 261 -11.07 -47.20 -30.20
C GLY A 261 -9.78 -47.99 -29.95
N LYS A 262 -8.65 -47.60 -30.53
CA LYS A 262 -7.37 -48.34 -30.45
C LYS A 262 -6.23 -47.49 -29.92
N THR A 263 -6.13 -46.25 -30.38
CA THR A 263 -5.01 -45.37 -30.04
C THR A 263 -5.20 -44.78 -28.65
N ILE A 264 -4.18 -44.86 -27.80
CA ILE A 264 -4.22 -44.23 -26.47
C ILE A 264 -3.86 -42.74 -26.62
N GLY A 265 -4.77 -41.89 -26.17
CA GLY A 265 -4.58 -40.45 -26.04
C GLY A 265 -4.29 -40.02 -24.60
N LYS A 266 -3.48 -38.98 -24.44
CA LYS A 266 -3.19 -38.35 -23.15
C LYS A 266 -4.24 -37.30 -22.83
N ILE A 267 -4.99 -37.47 -21.75
CA ILE A 267 -5.96 -36.49 -21.25
C ILE A 267 -5.21 -35.22 -20.84
N ASN A 268 -5.60 -34.07 -21.39
CA ASN A 268 -5.07 -32.77 -20.99
C ASN A 268 -5.88 -32.21 -19.81
N TYR A 269 -7.21 -32.36 -19.87
CA TYR A 269 -8.14 -31.96 -18.80
C TYR A 269 -9.53 -32.59 -19.01
N VAL A 270 -10.32 -32.65 -17.94
CA VAL A 270 -11.73 -33.09 -17.94
C VAL A 270 -12.62 -31.93 -17.48
N VAL A 271 -13.68 -31.65 -18.22
CA VAL A 271 -14.69 -30.65 -17.85
C VAL A 271 -15.77 -31.31 -17.02
N ARG A 272 -16.19 -30.66 -15.93
CA ARG A 272 -17.25 -31.10 -15.04
C ARG A 272 -18.35 -30.05 -14.98
N SER A 273 -19.60 -30.50 -14.83
CA SER A 273 -20.77 -29.64 -14.71
C SER A 273 -21.53 -29.97 -13.43
N ASP A 274 -21.97 -28.93 -12.74
CA ASP A 274 -23.02 -29.04 -11.73
C ASP A 274 -24.30 -29.60 -12.34
N VAL A 275 -25.04 -30.33 -11.52
CA VAL A 275 -26.40 -30.78 -11.81
C VAL A 275 -27.36 -30.02 -10.89
N TYR A 276 -28.42 -29.50 -11.48
CA TYR A 276 -29.48 -28.81 -10.78
C TYR A 276 -30.82 -29.53 -11.01
N SER A 277 -31.84 -29.19 -10.24
CA SER A 277 -33.22 -29.62 -10.45
C SER A 277 -34.05 -28.46 -11.00
N CYS A 278 -34.85 -28.74 -12.02
CA CYS A 278 -35.81 -27.79 -12.56
C CYS A 278 -36.88 -27.44 -11.51
N PRO A 279 -37.13 -26.15 -11.20
CA PRO A 279 -38.13 -25.76 -10.22
C PRO A 279 -39.57 -26.12 -10.63
N GLU A 280 -39.84 -26.29 -11.92
CA GLU A 280 -41.16 -26.63 -12.47
C GLU A 280 -41.40 -28.13 -12.57
N CYS A 281 -40.53 -28.86 -13.28
CA CYS A 281 -40.73 -30.31 -13.52
C CYS A 281 -39.88 -31.23 -12.63
N SER A 282 -39.03 -30.67 -11.76
CA SER A 282 -38.10 -31.41 -10.88
C SER A 282 -37.01 -32.25 -11.57
N GLU A 283 -37.02 -32.37 -12.90
CA GLU A 283 -36.01 -33.12 -13.67
C GLU A 283 -34.60 -32.53 -13.55
N GLU A 284 -33.60 -33.38 -13.75
CA GLU A 284 -32.19 -33.01 -13.65
C GLU A 284 -31.74 -32.16 -14.86
N ILE A 285 -31.14 -31.02 -14.57
CA ILE A 285 -30.53 -30.09 -15.52
C ILE A 285 -29.02 -30.23 -15.38
N VAL A 286 -28.35 -30.77 -16.40
CA VAL A 286 -26.89 -30.75 -16.48
C VAL A 286 -26.49 -29.39 -17.03
N TYR A 287 -26.04 -28.49 -16.14
CA TYR A 287 -25.91 -27.06 -16.45
C TYR A 287 -25.17 -26.77 -17.76
N TYR A 288 -24.07 -27.47 -18.03
CA TYR A 288 -23.35 -27.31 -19.28
C TYR A 288 -24.17 -27.71 -20.52
N SER A 289 -24.88 -28.83 -20.47
CA SER A 289 -25.64 -29.36 -21.60
C SER A 289 -26.78 -28.43 -22.02
N ASP A 290 -27.44 -27.79 -21.05
CA ASP A 290 -28.58 -26.91 -21.32
C ASP A 290 -28.16 -25.45 -21.55
N ALA A 291 -27.16 -24.94 -20.80
CA ALA A 291 -26.74 -23.54 -20.88
C ALA A 291 -25.68 -23.26 -21.98
N PHE A 292 -25.03 -24.28 -22.55
CA PHE A 292 -24.02 -24.11 -23.59
C PHE A 292 -24.43 -24.89 -24.85
N LYS A 293 -24.58 -24.19 -25.98
CA LYS A 293 -24.95 -24.81 -27.25
C LYS A 293 -23.84 -24.64 -28.29
N LYS A 294 -23.63 -25.67 -29.10
CA LYS A 294 -22.70 -25.59 -30.23
C LYS A 294 -23.30 -24.78 -31.37
N LYS A 295 -22.52 -23.83 -31.90
CA LYS A 295 -22.82 -23.07 -33.10
C LYS A 295 -21.64 -23.17 -34.06
N GLY A 296 -21.71 -24.11 -34.99
CA GLY A 296 -20.57 -24.47 -35.84
C GLY A 296 -19.41 -25.03 -35.01
N LYS A 297 -18.23 -24.38 -35.06
CA LYS A 297 -17.04 -24.74 -34.28
C LYS A 297 -16.98 -24.06 -32.90
N GLU A 298 -17.85 -23.10 -32.63
CA GLU A 298 -17.88 -22.32 -31.40
C GLU A 298 -18.95 -22.84 -30.43
N VAL A 299 -18.75 -22.53 -29.14
CA VAL A 299 -19.72 -22.83 -28.09
C VAL A 299 -20.25 -21.51 -27.55
N GLU A 300 -21.55 -21.31 -27.66
CA GLU A 300 -22.25 -20.12 -27.20
C GLU A 300 -22.84 -20.39 -25.82
N PHE A 301 -22.66 -19.45 -24.89
CA PHE A 301 -23.19 -19.49 -23.53
C PHE A 301 -24.48 -18.69 -23.44
N PHE A 302 -25.53 -19.33 -22.91
CA PHE A 302 -26.85 -18.74 -22.72
C PHE A 302 -27.10 -18.55 -21.21
N PRO A 303 -27.07 -17.31 -20.68
CA PRO A 303 -27.32 -17.06 -19.25
C PRO A 303 -28.77 -17.37 -18.83
N GLU A 304 -29.68 -17.38 -19.80
CA GLU A 304 -31.05 -17.87 -19.68
C GLU A 304 -31.29 -18.93 -20.76
N PHE A 305 -31.83 -20.08 -20.37
CA PHE A 305 -32.04 -21.21 -21.28
C PHE A 305 -33.33 -21.94 -20.91
N ASN A 306 -33.91 -22.66 -21.86
CA ASN A 306 -35.10 -23.46 -21.60
C ASN A 306 -34.71 -24.84 -21.06
N CYS A 307 -35.41 -25.30 -20.03
CA CYS A 307 -35.30 -26.67 -19.55
C CYS A 307 -35.59 -27.66 -20.69
N SER A 308 -34.72 -28.66 -20.88
CA SER A 308 -34.87 -29.68 -21.94
C SER A 308 -36.08 -30.61 -21.75
N HIS A 309 -36.69 -30.63 -20.56
CA HIS A 309 -37.84 -31.50 -20.23
C HIS A 309 -39.20 -30.78 -20.31
N CYS A 310 -39.34 -29.60 -19.70
CA CYS A 310 -40.62 -28.86 -19.65
C CYS A 310 -40.59 -27.50 -20.36
N ASN A 311 -39.46 -27.12 -20.95
CA ASN A 311 -39.26 -25.85 -21.66
C ASN A 311 -39.45 -24.58 -20.80
N SER A 312 -39.51 -24.69 -19.48
CA SER A 312 -39.50 -23.54 -18.57
C SER A 312 -38.21 -22.73 -18.74
N LEU A 313 -38.29 -21.41 -18.68
CA LEU A 313 -37.12 -20.53 -18.76
C LEU A 313 -36.33 -20.56 -17.43
N ILE A 314 -35.04 -20.89 -17.49
CA ILE A 314 -34.15 -21.10 -16.35
C ILE A 314 -32.95 -20.16 -16.41
N SER A 315 -32.52 -19.65 -15.25
CA SER A 315 -31.24 -18.92 -15.10
C SER A 315 -30.62 -19.14 -13.73
N LYS A 316 -29.29 -19.30 -13.63
CA LYS A 316 -28.59 -19.40 -12.33
C LYS A 316 -28.70 -18.10 -11.52
N ASN A 317 -28.67 -16.96 -12.22
CA ASN A 317 -28.73 -15.62 -11.66
C ASN A 317 -29.79 -14.79 -12.42
N PRO A 318 -31.09 -15.09 -12.22
CA PRO A 318 -32.15 -14.41 -12.94
C PRO A 318 -32.18 -12.93 -12.57
N SER A 319 -32.30 -12.06 -13.58
CA SER A 319 -32.52 -10.63 -13.37
C SER A 319 -33.91 -10.40 -12.78
N LYS A 320 -34.10 -9.33 -11.98
CA LYS A 320 -35.42 -8.93 -11.46
C LYS A 320 -36.46 -8.67 -12.57
N LYS A 321 -36.02 -8.42 -13.81
CA LYS A 321 -36.87 -8.18 -14.98
C LYS A 321 -37.16 -9.44 -15.82
N SER A 322 -36.49 -10.55 -15.52
CA SER A 322 -36.63 -11.80 -16.28
C SER A 322 -37.69 -12.69 -15.64
N SER A 323 -38.44 -13.43 -16.46
CA SER A 323 -39.32 -14.51 -16.02
C SER A 323 -38.57 -15.83 -15.76
N ALA A 324 -37.24 -15.84 -15.97
CA ALA A 324 -36.42 -17.01 -15.73
C ALA A 324 -36.41 -17.41 -14.25
N GLN A 325 -36.56 -18.71 -13.98
CA GLN A 325 -36.54 -19.25 -12.64
C GLN A 325 -35.16 -19.74 -12.23
N LYS A 326 -34.83 -19.60 -10.94
CA LYS A 326 -33.56 -20.08 -10.38
C LYS A 326 -33.64 -21.60 -10.16
N PRO A 327 -32.73 -22.40 -10.76
CA PRO A 327 -32.76 -23.84 -10.58
C PRO A 327 -32.26 -24.23 -9.19
N ARG A 328 -32.77 -25.33 -8.63
CA ARG A 328 -32.43 -25.80 -7.28
C ARG A 328 -31.16 -26.65 -7.32
N ARG A 329 -30.24 -26.48 -6.37
CA ARG A 329 -29.05 -27.34 -6.25
C ARG A 329 -29.50 -28.75 -5.85
N ILE A 330 -28.89 -29.76 -6.47
CA ILE A 330 -29.04 -31.16 -6.05
C ILE A 330 -27.80 -31.52 -5.23
N PHE A 331 -28.00 -32.14 -4.06
CA PHE A 331 -26.94 -32.64 -3.21
C PHE A 331 -26.96 -34.17 -3.18
N ASN A 332 -25.78 -34.78 -3.16
CA ASN A 332 -25.59 -36.20 -2.92
C ASN A 332 -25.00 -36.38 -1.53
N SER A 333 -25.58 -37.28 -0.74
CA SER A 333 -24.98 -37.76 0.51
C SER A 333 -23.95 -38.83 0.18
N LEU A 334 -22.68 -38.53 0.43
CA LEU A 334 -21.56 -39.44 0.16
C LEU A 334 -20.77 -39.65 1.45
N PHE A 335 -20.34 -40.89 1.70
CA PHE A 335 -19.40 -41.17 2.78
C PHE A 335 -18.00 -40.73 2.35
N ASP A 336 -17.44 -39.75 3.06
CA ASP A 336 -16.10 -39.23 2.83
C ASP A 336 -15.07 -39.98 3.68
N LEU A 337 -14.11 -40.60 3.01
CA LEU A 337 -13.06 -41.40 3.66
C LEU A 337 -12.05 -40.54 4.42
N VAL A 338 -11.87 -39.27 4.02
CA VAL A 338 -10.89 -38.37 4.62
C VAL A 338 -11.42 -37.80 5.95
N SER A 339 -12.65 -37.27 5.95
CA SER A 339 -13.29 -36.75 7.17
C SER A 339 -13.97 -37.82 8.03
N ASN A 340 -14.12 -39.03 7.49
CA ASN A 340 -14.81 -40.16 8.11
C ASN A 340 -16.27 -39.84 8.49
N LYS A 341 -16.95 -39.06 7.63
CA LYS A 341 -18.33 -38.58 7.83
C LYS A 341 -19.15 -38.70 6.56
N VAL A 342 -20.47 -38.74 6.71
CA VAL A 342 -21.38 -38.56 5.58
C VAL A 342 -21.53 -37.07 5.35
N GLU A 343 -21.24 -36.63 4.12
CA GLU A 343 -21.27 -35.22 3.73
C GLU A 343 -22.20 -35.02 2.54
N GLU A 344 -22.91 -33.89 2.53
CA GLU A 344 -23.76 -33.48 1.42
C GLU A 344 -22.97 -32.57 0.49
N LYS A 345 -22.75 -33.03 -0.74
CA LYS A 345 -22.01 -32.28 -1.77
C LYS A 345 -22.88 -32.02 -2.97
N GLN A 346 -22.76 -30.82 -3.55
CA GLN A 346 -23.50 -30.52 -4.77
C GLN A 346 -23.12 -31.53 -5.88
N LYS A 347 -24.14 -32.13 -6.51
CA LYS A 347 -23.96 -33.15 -7.54
C LYS A 347 -23.22 -32.56 -8.74
N GLN A 348 -22.11 -33.19 -9.12
CA GLN A 348 -21.33 -32.83 -10.31
C GLN A 348 -21.04 -34.05 -11.18
N VAL A 349 -21.11 -33.87 -12.50
CA VAL A 349 -20.85 -34.92 -13.49
C VAL A 349 -19.77 -34.50 -14.49
N PRO A 350 -18.85 -35.41 -14.88
CA PRO A 350 -17.91 -35.14 -15.97
C PRO A 350 -18.65 -35.20 -17.32
N ILE A 351 -18.33 -34.24 -18.21
CA ILE A 351 -19.09 -34.02 -19.46
C ILE A 351 -18.23 -34.10 -20.72
N LEU A 352 -16.97 -33.66 -20.66
CA LEU A 352 -16.08 -33.55 -21.81
C LEU A 352 -14.65 -33.89 -21.42
N ILE A 353 -13.96 -34.65 -22.27
CA ILE A 353 -12.52 -34.88 -22.17
C ILE A 353 -11.83 -34.14 -23.31
N ASN A 354 -10.82 -33.35 -22.97
CA ASN A 354 -9.84 -32.86 -23.93
C ASN A 354 -8.56 -33.69 -23.81
N TYR A 355 -8.07 -34.21 -24.93
CA TYR A 355 -6.91 -35.10 -24.95
C TYR A 355 -6.04 -34.88 -26.18
N SER A 356 -4.82 -35.38 -26.16
CA SER A 356 -3.85 -35.28 -27.24
C SER A 356 -3.42 -36.65 -27.75
N VAL A 357 -3.33 -36.80 -29.08
CA VAL A 357 -2.69 -37.94 -29.76
C VAL A 357 -1.53 -37.38 -30.56
N GLY A 358 -0.29 -37.73 -30.17
CA GLY A 358 0.89 -37.03 -30.66
C GLY A 358 0.81 -35.52 -30.36
N THR A 359 0.86 -34.69 -31.40
CA THR A 359 0.79 -33.22 -31.30
C THR A 359 -0.62 -32.66 -31.50
N LYS A 360 -1.60 -33.49 -31.90
CA LYS A 360 -2.96 -33.04 -32.22
C LYS A 360 -3.87 -33.15 -31.00
N ARG A 361 -4.67 -32.10 -30.77
CA ARG A 361 -5.68 -32.04 -29.71
C ARG A 361 -7.05 -32.47 -30.23
N HIS A 362 -7.76 -33.22 -29.41
CA HIS A 362 -9.08 -33.76 -29.67
C HIS A 362 -10.00 -33.50 -28.46
N GLN A 363 -11.31 -33.58 -28.72
CA GLN A 363 -12.34 -33.50 -27.70
C GLN A 363 -13.37 -34.60 -27.92
N LYS A 364 -13.83 -35.24 -26.84
CA LYS A 364 -14.92 -36.21 -26.89
C LYS A 364 -15.79 -36.14 -25.63
N ALA A 365 -17.04 -36.59 -25.73
CA ALA A 365 -17.84 -36.93 -24.57
C ALA A 365 -17.26 -38.20 -23.91
N LEU A 366 -17.54 -38.40 -22.61
CA LEU A 366 -17.08 -39.59 -21.90
C LEU A 366 -17.80 -40.84 -22.39
N ASP A 367 -17.03 -41.83 -22.82
CA ASP A 367 -17.56 -43.16 -23.13
C ASP A 367 -17.69 -44.03 -21.87
N GLN A 368 -18.13 -45.29 -22.04
CA GLN A 368 -18.35 -46.20 -20.91
C GLN A 368 -17.05 -46.58 -20.20
N GLU A 369 -15.94 -46.72 -20.94
CA GLU A 369 -14.64 -47.06 -20.39
C GLU A 369 -14.03 -45.88 -19.60
N ASP A 370 -14.21 -44.65 -20.10
CA ASP A 370 -13.82 -43.44 -19.38
C ASP A 370 -14.56 -43.34 -18.03
N ARG A 371 -15.87 -43.62 -18.02
CA ARG A 371 -16.69 -43.57 -16.78
C ARG A 371 -16.27 -44.65 -15.79
N LYS A 372 -16.04 -45.89 -16.27
CA LYS A 372 -15.52 -46.99 -15.42
C LYS A 372 -14.17 -46.63 -14.82
N LYS A 373 -13.24 -46.10 -15.63
CA LYS A 373 -11.91 -45.70 -15.18
C LYS A 373 -11.97 -44.57 -14.15
N ILE A 374 -12.77 -43.54 -14.38
CA ILE A 374 -12.93 -42.46 -13.40
C ILE A 374 -13.58 -42.98 -12.11
N GLY A 375 -14.57 -43.86 -12.22
CA GLY A 375 -15.26 -44.46 -11.07
C GLY A 375 -14.40 -45.43 -10.25
N SER A 376 -13.37 -46.04 -10.86
CA SER A 376 -12.45 -46.95 -10.16
C SER A 376 -11.36 -46.23 -9.36
N ILE A 377 -11.12 -44.93 -9.64
CA ILE A 377 -10.14 -44.14 -8.89
C ILE A 377 -10.74 -43.75 -7.53
N LYS A 378 -10.34 -44.47 -6.49
CA LYS A 378 -10.73 -44.23 -5.11
C LYS A 378 -9.51 -44.04 -4.22
N LEU A 379 -9.70 -43.25 -3.16
CA LEU A 379 -8.73 -43.11 -2.10
C LEU A 379 -8.57 -44.42 -1.33
N GLN A 380 -7.33 -44.70 -0.94
CA GLN A 380 -6.96 -45.85 -0.10
C GLN A 380 -6.50 -45.34 1.27
N ASN A 381 -6.61 -46.18 2.31
CA ASN A 381 -6.30 -45.80 3.69
C ASN A 381 -4.86 -45.28 3.86
N GLU A 382 -3.91 -45.88 3.15
CA GLU A 382 -2.49 -45.50 3.15
C GLU A 382 -2.25 -44.06 2.67
N GLN A 383 -3.15 -43.51 1.86
CA GLN A 383 -3.02 -42.17 1.27
C GLN A 383 -3.60 -41.08 2.16
N LEU A 384 -4.43 -41.45 3.14
CA LEU A 384 -5.21 -40.49 3.94
C LEU A 384 -4.32 -39.60 4.81
N SER A 385 -3.20 -40.13 5.32
CA SER A 385 -2.24 -39.37 6.14
C SER A 385 -1.57 -38.20 5.39
N ASN A 386 -1.58 -38.26 4.05
CA ASN A 386 -0.97 -37.25 3.18
C ASN A 386 -1.97 -36.20 2.67
N ILE A 387 -3.25 -36.32 3.03
CA ILE A 387 -4.31 -35.43 2.58
C ILE A 387 -4.79 -34.59 3.76
N PRO A 388 -4.83 -33.25 3.64
CA PRO A 388 -5.28 -32.42 4.74
C PRO A 388 -6.79 -32.50 4.94
N CYS A 389 -7.22 -32.97 6.11
CA CYS A 389 -8.61 -32.90 6.57
C CYS A 389 -8.89 -31.61 7.36
N ALA A 390 -8.55 -30.45 6.79
CA ALA A 390 -8.67 -29.15 7.45
C ALA A 390 -10.01 -28.49 7.10
N LYS A 391 -10.80 -28.08 8.11
CA LYS A 391 -12.06 -27.37 7.91
C LYS A 391 -11.80 -25.93 7.45
N ILE A 392 -12.41 -25.46 6.37
CA ILE A 392 -12.17 -24.10 5.88
C ILE A 392 -12.58 -23.03 6.90
N ILE A 393 -11.80 -21.94 6.93
CA ILE A 393 -12.08 -20.77 7.78
C ILE A 393 -13.43 -20.18 7.37
N GLU A 394 -14.27 -19.88 8.35
CA GLU A 394 -15.48 -19.08 8.15
C GLU A 394 -15.10 -17.61 7.97
N GLY A 395 -15.53 -17.04 6.84
CA GLY A 395 -15.11 -15.71 6.45
C GLY A 395 -15.88 -15.15 5.26
N ASP A 396 -15.54 -13.94 4.84
CA ASP A 396 -16.25 -13.22 3.78
C ASP A 396 -16.16 -13.93 2.41
N LYS A 397 -15.19 -14.84 2.21
CA LYS A 397 -14.99 -15.61 0.97
C LYS A 397 -15.48 -17.05 1.06
N SER A 398 -15.83 -17.57 2.23
CA SER A 398 -16.21 -18.99 2.41
C SER A 398 -17.67 -19.31 2.12
N SER A 399 -18.52 -18.30 1.93
CA SER A 399 -19.96 -18.47 1.68
C SER A 399 -20.29 -19.27 0.41
N ASP A 400 -19.55 -19.08 -0.69
CA ASP A 400 -19.76 -19.80 -1.93
C ASP A 400 -19.36 -21.29 -1.83
N PRO A 401 -18.17 -21.64 -1.30
CA PRO A 401 -17.83 -23.03 -0.95
C PRO A 401 -18.88 -23.71 -0.07
N PHE A 402 -19.29 -23.09 1.04
CA PHE A 402 -20.30 -23.67 1.94
C PHE A 402 -21.63 -23.90 1.21
N GLY A 403 -22.05 -22.97 0.35
CA GLY A 403 -23.24 -23.13 -0.47
C GLY A 403 -23.19 -24.33 -1.42
N CYS A 404 -22.00 -24.80 -1.79
CA CYS A 404 -21.77 -26.00 -2.61
C CYS A 404 -21.56 -27.28 -1.80
N GLY A 405 -21.63 -27.21 -0.46
CA GLY A 405 -21.36 -28.34 0.43
C GLY A 405 -19.88 -28.60 0.66
N ILE A 406 -19.02 -27.59 0.47
CA ILE A 406 -17.58 -27.67 0.68
C ILE A 406 -17.24 -27.05 2.04
N ASN A 407 -16.83 -27.88 2.97
CA ASN A 407 -16.50 -27.57 4.35
C ASN A 407 -15.01 -27.84 4.68
N TYR A 408 -14.32 -28.67 3.90
CA TYR A 408 -12.93 -29.06 4.13
C TYR A 408 -12.05 -28.86 2.88
N VAL A 409 -10.75 -28.68 3.09
CA VAL A 409 -9.79 -28.37 2.01
C VAL A 409 -9.70 -29.47 0.96
N HIS A 410 -9.72 -30.75 1.34
CA HIS A 410 -9.61 -31.87 0.38
C HIS A 410 -10.77 -31.90 -0.61
N GLU A 411 -11.92 -31.33 -0.26
CA GLU A 411 -13.12 -31.32 -1.09
C GLU A 411 -13.04 -30.33 -2.26
N PHE A 412 -12.06 -29.44 -2.26
CA PHE A 412 -11.74 -28.62 -3.44
C PHE A 412 -11.11 -29.43 -4.58
N TYR A 413 -10.81 -30.71 -4.36
CA TYR A 413 -10.13 -31.59 -5.30
C TYR A 413 -11.00 -32.81 -5.61
N THR A 414 -10.90 -33.32 -6.84
CA THR A 414 -11.51 -34.61 -7.19
C THR A 414 -10.67 -35.76 -6.61
N ASN A 415 -11.26 -36.95 -6.45
CA ASN A 415 -10.53 -38.15 -5.98
C ASN A 415 -9.27 -38.43 -6.79
N ARG A 416 -9.32 -38.29 -8.13
CA ARG A 416 -8.15 -38.48 -8.99
C ARG A 416 -7.02 -37.50 -8.68
N ILE A 417 -7.37 -36.25 -8.40
CA ILE A 417 -6.38 -35.24 -7.99
C ILE A 417 -5.85 -35.56 -6.59
N LEU A 418 -6.71 -35.92 -5.63
CA LEU A 418 -6.29 -36.27 -4.26
C LEU A 418 -5.34 -37.48 -4.23
N VAL A 419 -5.67 -38.57 -4.94
CA VAL A 419 -4.79 -39.74 -5.10
C VAL A 419 -3.45 -39.31 -5.69
N SER A 420 -3.47 -38.46 -6.71
CA SER A 420 -2.24 -37.96 -7.34
C SER A 420 -1.41 -37.11 -6.36
N LEU A 421 -2.04 -36.20 -5.61
CA LEU A 421 -1.33 -35.34 -4.65
C LEU A 421 -0.77 -36.15 -3.49
N ALA A 422 -1.51 -37.14 -2.96
CA ALA A 422 -1.02 -38.02 -1.90
C ALA A 422 0.26 -38.78 -2.32
N ILE A 423 0.26 -39.36 -3.53
CA ILE A 423 1.45 -40.02 -4.10
C ILE A 423 2.61 -39.02 -4.27
N LEU A 424 2.33 -37.78 -4.66
CA LEU A 424 3.36 -36.78 -4.85
C LEU A 424 3.97 -36.34 -3.51
N VAL A 425 3.17 -36.18 -2.46
CA VAL A 425 3.64 -35.84 -1.10
C VAL A 425 4.66 -36.89 -0.62
N ASP A 426 4.35 -38.18 -0.79
CA ASP A 426 5.30 -39.26 -0.45
C ASP A 426 6.61 -39.17 -1.22
N LEU A 427 6.55 -38.84 -2.52
CA LEU A 427 7.74 -38.72 -3.36
C LEU A 427 8.59 -37.50 -3.04
N ILE A 428 7.98 -36.43 -2.50
CA ILE A 428 8.64 -35.19 -2.09
C ILE A 428 9.43 -35.41 -0.80
N ASN A 429 8.90 -36.21 0.14
CA ASN A 429 9.57 -36.56 1.39
C ASN A 429 10.13 -35.35 2.16
N ASN A 430 9.30 -34.33 2.37
CA ASN A 430 9.63 -33.07 3.06
C ASN A 430 10.78 -32.24 2.47
N ASP A 431 11.16 -32.46 1.20
CA ASP A 431 12.08 -31.57 0.49
C ASP A 431 11.40 -30.22 0.22
N SER A 432 11.96 -29.13 0.75
CA SER A 432 11.37 -27.80 0.70
C SER A 432 11.25 -27.25 -0.73
N GLN A 433 12.22 -27.51 -1.60
CA GLN A 433 12.22 -27.02 -2.98
C GLN A 433 11.20 -27.77 -3.84
N LEU A 434 11.05 -29.07 -3.61
CA LEU A 434 10.00 -29.86 -4.25
C LEU A 434 8.61 -29.54 -3.67
N GLY A 435 8.52 -29.23 -2.38
CA GLY A 435 7.31 -28.69 -1.75
C GLY A 435 6.90 -27.34 -2.35
N PHE A 436 7.86 -26.45 -2.62
CA PHE A 436 7.64 -25.19 -3.34
C PHE A 436 7.09 -25.41 -4.76
N LEU A 437 7.62 -26.41 -5.47
CA LEU A 437 7.11 -26.83 -6.78
C LEU A 437 5.66 -27.35 -6.69
N MET A 438 5.36 -28.24 -5.74
CA MET A 438 4.00 -28.73 -5.52
C MET A 438 3.04 -27.59 -5.20
N GLY A 439 3.43 -26.69 -4.30
CA GLY A 439 2.64 -25.53 -3.94
C GLY A 439 2.26 -24.68 -5.15
N SER A 440 3.20 -24.46 -6.08
CA SER A 440 2.96 -23.63 -7.26
C SER A 440 1.83 -24.14 -8.18
N MET A 441 1.54 -25.45 -8.17
CA MET A 441 0.49 -26.04 -9.01
C MET A 441 -0.87 -26.17 -8.30
N LEU A 442 -0.93 -26.18 -6.96
CA LEU A 442 -2.17 -26.41 -6.20
C LEU A 442 -3.37 -25.57 -6.67
N PRO A 443 -3.26 -24.25 -6.92
CA PRO A 443 -4.40 -23.44 -7.37
C PRO A 443 -4.97 -23.87 -8.73
N LYS A 444 -4.19 -24.56 -9.56
CA LYS A 444 -4.60 -25.06 -10.88
C LYS A 444 -5.23 -26.45 -10.83
N LEU A 445 -5.30 -27.06 -9.65
CA LEU A 445 -5.81 -28.42 -9.46
C LEU A 445 -7.14 -28.45 -8.71
N THR A 446 -7.61 -27.31 -8.21
CA THR A 446 -8.90 -27.20 -7.52
C THR A 446 -10.07 -27.11 -8.50
N ILE A 447 -11.27 -27.48 -8.05
CA ILE A 447 -12.53 -27.30 -8.79
C ILE A 447 -12.90 -25.82 -9.03
N MET A 448 -12.17 -24.86 -8.44
CA MET A 448 -12.32 -23.43 -8.71
C MET A 448 -11.85 -23.04 -10.12
N ASN A 449 -11.12 -23.92 -10.82
CA ASN A 449 -10.71 -23.69 -12.21
C ASN A 449 -11.92 -23.72 -13.14
N ARG A 450 -12.05 -22.71 -14.00
CA ARG A 450 -13.24 -22.41 -14.79
C ARG A 450 -13.10 -22.87 -16.22
N TYR A 451 -14.16 -23.49 -16.75
CA TYR A 451 -14.30 -23.73 -18.18
C TYR A 451 -15.13 -22.62 -18.83
N MET A 452 -14.53 -21.92 -19.80
CA MET A 452 -15.17 -20.82 -20.53
C MET A 452 -15.00 -21.04 -22.05
N PRO A 453 -15.70 -22.02 -22.65
CA PRO A 453 -15.49 -22.43 -24.03
C PRO A 453 -15.71 -21.30 -25.05
N GLN A 454 -16.48 -20.27 -24.69
CA GLN A 454 -16.68 -19.05 -25.49
C GLN A 454 -15.39 -18.25 -25.75
N HIS A 455 -14.31 -18.49 -25.01
CA HIS A 455 -13.01 -17.85 -25.22
C HIS A 455 -12.06 -18.65 -26.13
N GLY A 456 -12.56 -19.68 -26.83
CA GLY A 456 -11.80 -20.45 -27.82
C GLY A 456 -10.52 -21.05 -27.25
N GLY A 457 -9.36 -20.65 -27.79
CA GLY A 457 -8.04 -21.11 -27.32
C GLY A 457 -7.71 -20.79 -25.85
N ARG A 458 -8.46 -19.87 -25.21
CA ARG A 458 -8.36 -19.52 -23.79
C ARG A 458 -9.50 -20.09 -22.95
N ALA A 459 -10.13 -21.18 -23.39
CA ALA A 459 -11.26 -21.80 -22.69
C ALA A 459 -10.93 -22.28 -21.27
N LEU A 460 -9.65 -22.45 -20.93
CA LEU A 460 -9.20 -22.78 -19.59
C LEU A 460 -8.83 -21.50 -18.85
N VAL A 461 -9.64 -21.14 -17.86
CA VAL A 461 -9.39 -19.99 -17.01
C VAL A 461 -9.14 -20.49 -15.59
N GLY A 462 -8.08 -19.97 -14.95
CA GLY A 462 -7.79 -20.32 -13.56
C GLY A 462 -8.90 -19.89 -12.57
N PRO A 463 -8.67 -20.13 -11.27
CA PRO A 463 -9.55 -19.61 -10.23
C PRO A 463 -9.77 -18.11 -10.38
N MET A 464 -10.92 -17.63 -9.92
CA MET A 464 -11.17 -16.21 -9.83
C MET A 464 -10.24 -15.61 -8.77
N ALA A 465 -9.59 -14.49 -9.07
CA ALA A 465 -8.71 -13.83 -8.10
C ALA A 465 -9.52 -13.30 -6.91
N ASN A 466 -8.92 -13.31 -5.73
CA ASN A 466 -9.44 -12.72 -4.49
C ASN A 466 -10.79 -13.29 -4.01
N THR A 467 -11.11 -14.54 -4.36
CA THR A 467 -12.32 -15.24 -3.90
C THR A 467 -12.16 -16.76 -3.96
N LEU A 468 -12.94 -17.50 -3.15
CA LEU A 468 -13.03 -18.96 -3.18
C LEU A 468 -14.19 -19.43 -4.07
N TYR A 469 -14.33 -18.83 -5.26
CA TYR A 469 -15.46 -19.09 -6.15
C TYR A 469 -15.43 -20.50 -6.77
N VAL A 470 -16.52 -21.25 -6.61
CA VAL A 470 -16.76 -22.57 -7.18
C VAL A 470 -17.68 -22.44 -8.40
N PRO A 471 -17.14 -22.54 -9.63
CA PRO A 471 -17.93 -22.37 -10.84
C PRO A 471 -18.85 -23.57 -11.12
N PRO A 472 -20.01 -23.33 -11.76
CA PRO A 472 -20.90 -24.43 -12.12
C PRO A 472 -20.37 -25.31 -13.25
N VAL A 473 -19.35 -24.83 -13.98
CA VAL A 473 -18.60 -25.61 -14.95
C VAL A 473 -17.11 -25.48 -14.64
N SER A 474 -16.54 -26.55 -14.09
CA SER A 474 -15.17 -26.58 -13.60
C SER A 474 -14.27 -27.44 -14.50
N VAL A 475 -12.95 -27.27 -14.32
CA VAL A 475 -11.93 -28.03 -15.05
C VAL A 475 -11.05 -28.79 -14.08
N GLU A 476 -10.96 -30.10 -14.31
CA GLU A 476 -10.00 -30.99 -13.68
C GLU A 476 -8.76 -31.11 -14.60
N ASN A 477 -7.68 -30.40 -14.25
CA ASN A 477 -6.45 -30.35 -15.04
C ASN A 477 -5.56 -31.57 -14.79
N ASN A 478 -4.82 -32.01 -15.82
CA ASN A 478 -3.82 -33.06 -15.69
C ASN A 478 -2.66 -32.63 -14.77
N VAL A 479 -2.51 -33.33 -13.64
CA VAL A 479 -1.50 -33.04 -12.59
C VAL A 479 -0.08 -33.16 -13.12
N ILE A 480 0.21 -34.15 -13.96
CA ILE A 480 1.54 -34.38 -14.54
C ILE A 480 1.94 -33.20 -15.43
N ASP A 481 1.02 -32.74 -16.27
CA ASP A 481 1.26 -31.61 -17.17
C ASP A 481 1.45 -30.31 -16.38
N GLN A 482 0.67 -30.09 -15.31
CA GLN A 482 0.85 -28.93 -14.42
C GLN A 482 2.18 -28.96 -13.69
N LEU A 483 2.58 -30.13 -13.15
CA LEU A 483 3.87 -30.31 -12.48
C LEU A 483 5.03 -30.02 -13.44
N LYS A 484 5.01 -30.58 -14.65
CA LYS A 484 6.03 -30.34 -15.69
C LYS A 484 6.05 -28.87 -16.14
N PHE A 485 4.89 -28.23 -16.23
CA PHE A 485 4.77 -26.82 -16.61
C PHE A 485 5.40 -25.90 -15.55
N GLN A 486 5.06 -26.09 -14.28
CA GLN A 486 5.61 -25.28 -13.19
C GLN A 486 7.09 -25.53 -12.95
N HIS A 487 7.55 -26.78 -13.08
CA HIS A 487 8.97 -27.13 -13.01
C HIS A 487 9.82 -26.30 -13.98
N LYS A 488 9.35 -26.10 -15.22
CA LYS A 488 10.06 -25.27 -16.22
C LYS A 488 10.16 -23.80 -15.79
N LYS A 489 9.14 -23.26 -15.14
CA LYS A 489 9.12 -21.87 -14.67
C LYS A 489 10.02 -21.68 -13.44
N ILE A 490 9.94 -22.58 -12.47
CA ILE A 490 10.69 -22.48 -11.22
C ILE A 490 12.19 -22.56 -11.47
N ILE A 491 12.66 -23.42 -12.38
CA ILE A 491 14.09 -23.46 -12.77
C ILE A 491 14.61 -22.10 -13.25
N GLN A 492 13.77 -21.28 -13.88
CA GLN A 492 14.15 -19.96 -14.38
C GLN A 492 14.11 -18.87 -13.29
N ALA A 493 13.56 -19.17 -12.12
CA ALA A 493 13.31 -18.21 -11.05
C ALA A 493 14.16 -18.42 -9.80
N LEU A 494 14.64 -19.63 -9.55
CA LEU A 494 15.50 -19.91 -8.41
C LEU A 494 16.86 -19.22 -8.60
N THR A 495 17.37 -18.62 -7.53
CA THR A 495 18.63 -17.87 -7.56
C THR A 495 19.66 -18.49 -6.61
N PRO A 496 20.96 -18.28 -6.85
CA PRO A 496 22.02 -18.74 -5.94
C PRO A 496 22.31 -17.73 -4.81
N HIS A 497 21.47 -16.72 -4.62
CA HIS A 497 21.76 -15.61 -3.72
C HIS A 497 21.27 -15.88 -2.29
N SER A 498 21.96 -15.26 -1.32
CA SER A 498 21.71 -15.34 0.12
C SER A 498 21.74 -13.95 0.73
N GLY A 499 21.10 -13.79 1.88
CA GLY A 499 21.20 -12.57 2.69
C GLY A 499 19.92 -12.19 3.41
N SER A 500 18.99 -13.13 3.55
CA SER A 500 17.69 -12.92 4.18
C SER A 500 17.54 -13.85 5.37
N ILE A 501 16.94 -13.34 6.43
CA ILE A 501 16.36 -14.14 7.51
C ILE A 501 14.85 -13.95 7.50
N ILE A 502 14.11 -15.01 7.81
CA ILE A 502 12.65 -15.04 7.64
C ILE A 502 11.99 -15.60 8.90
N ALA A 503 10.90 -14.95 9.32
CA ALA A 503 10.05 -15.38 10.43
C ALA A 503 8.57 -15.40 10.03
N THR A 504 7.79 -16.25 10.71
CA THR A 504 6.34 -16.34 10.55
C THR A 504 5.65 -15.94 11.85
N GLN A 505 5.19 -14.69 11.92
CA GLN A 505 4.51 -14.11 13.09
C GLN A 505 3.90 -12.73 12.75
N GLY A 506 3.25 -12.09 13.73
CA GLY A 506 2.78 -10.71 13.60
C GLY A 506 3.93 -9.72 13.44
N ALA A 507 3.76 -8.68 12.62
CA ALA A 507 4.78 -7.65 12.41
C ALA A 507 5.06 -6.80 13.67
N GLN A 508 4.10 -6.76 14.58
CA GLN A 508 4.16 -6.04 15.86
C GLN A 508 4.83 -6.82 17.00
N SER A 509 5.30 -8.06 16.77
CA SER A 509 5.82 -8.93 17.83
C SER A 509 7.23 -9.46 17.56
N LEU A 510 7.93 -8.92 16.56
CA LEU A 510 9.32 -9.29 16.27
C LEU A 510 10.27 -8.87 17.39
N ASN A 511 11.27 -9.71 17.68
CA ASN A 511 12.35 -9.34 18.58
C ASN A 511 13.51 -8.69 17.80
N ILE A 512 13.35 -7.42 17.45
CA ILE A 512 14.36 -6.60 16.77
C ILE A 512 14.87 -5.52 17.73
N PRO A 513 16.18 -5.29 17.86
CA PRO A 513 16.72 -4.21 18.68
C PRO A 513 16.26 -2.84 18.18
N GLU A 514 16.03 -1.91 19.12
CA GLU A 514 15.71 -0.53 18.78
C GLU A 514 16.84 0.12 17.97
N SER A 515 16.47 1.02 17.05
CA SER A 515 17.41 1.78 16.21
C SER A 515 18.51 0.93 15.54
N SER A 516 18.13 -0.24 14.99
CA SER A 516 19.07 -1.19 14.37
C SER A 516 18.93 -1.30 12.84
N LEU A 517 17.76 -0.96 12.29
CA LEU A 517 17.47 -1.09 10.87
C LEU A 517 17.83 0.19 10.09
N ASP A 518 18.29 0.02 8.84
CA ASP A 518 18.69 1.15 7.98
C ASP A 518 17.56 1.63 7.06
N TYR A 519 16.61 0.75 6.73
CA TYR A 519 15.48 1.06 5.84
C TYR A 519 14.34 0.06 6.01
N ILE A 520 13.10 0.52 5.82
CA ILE A 520 11.89 -0.31 5.90
C ILE A 520 11.09 -0.19 4.60
N PHE A 521 10.65 -1.32 4.04
CA PHE A 521 9.73 -1.36 2.91
C PHE A 521 8.56 -2.25 3.26
N PHE A 522 7.34 -1.69 3.34
CA PHE A 522 6.12 -2.43 3.66
C PHE A 522 5.13 -2.41 2.49
N ASP A 523 4.58 -3.57 2.16
CA ASP A 523 3.38 -3.75 1.31
C ASP A 523 2.25 -4.34 2.17
N PRO A 524 1.63 -3.53 3.06
CA PRO A 524 0.67 -4.03 4.03
C PRO A 524 -0.68 -4.42 3.39
N PRO A 525 -1.55 -5.14 4.11
CA PRO A 525 -2.93 -5.36 3.68
C PRO A 525 -3.72 -4.05 3.48
N PHE A 526 -4.70 -4.05 2.56
CA PHE A 526 -5.46 -2.84 2.19
C PHE A 526 -6.95 -2.93 2.58
N GLY A 527 -7.25 -2.98 3.87
CA GLY A 527 -8.62 -3.04 4.38
C GLY A 527 -9.40 -4.23 3.83
N ALA A 528 -10.58 -4.00 3.25
CA ALA A 528 -11.48 -5.05 2.76
C ALA A 528 -11.09 -5.71 1.40
N ASN A 529 -9.95 -5.36 0.80
CA ASN A 529 -9.63 -5.74 -0.58
C ASN A 529 -9.33 -7.23 -0.77
N ILE A 530 -8.59 -7.83 0.17
CA ILE A 530 -8.10 -9.22 0.11
C ILE A 530 -8.17 -9.81 1.52
N MET A 531 -8.70 -11.04 1.64
CA MET A 531 -8.71 -11.81 2.90
C MET A 531 -7.61 -12.86 2.82
N TYR A 532 -6.41 -12.55 3.29
CA TYR A 532 -5.21 -13.35 3.00
C TYR A 532 -5.28 -14.71 3.67
N SER A 533 -5.64 -14.77 4.96
CA SER A 533 -5.78 -16.02 5.71
C SER A 533 -6.78 -16.98 5.06
N GLU A 534 -7.96 -16.49 4.66
CA GLU A 534 -8.99 -17.29 3.98
C GLU A 534 -8.50 -17.84 2.63
N LEU A 535 -7.81 -17.01 1.83
CA LEU A 535 -7.38 -17.37 0.49
C LEU A 535 -6.11 -18.23 0.48
N SER A 536 -5.25 -18.10 1.51
CA SER A 536 -4.05 -18.93 1.70
C SER A 536 -4.37 -20.27 2.34
N TYR A 537 -5.54 -20.41 2.99
CA TYR A 537 -5.91 -21.57 3.79
C TYR A 537 -5.75 -22.92 3.07
N ILE A 538 -6.19 -23.01 1.80
CA ILE A 538 -6.08 -24.24 1.01
C ILE A 538 -4.62 -24.70 0.92
N ARG A 539 -3.68 -23.76 0.71
CA ARG A 539 -2.25 -24.05 0.59
C ARG A 539 -1.64 -24.38 1.94
N GLU A 540 -1.99 -23.60 2.97
CA GLU A 540 -1.47 -23.78 4.32
C GLU A 540 -1.89 -25.11 4.94
N ALA A 541 -3.09 -25.59 4.63
CA ALA A 541 -3.52 -26.92 5.02
C ALA A 541 -2.61 -28.03 4.46
N TRP A 542 -2.10 -27.89 3.22
CA TRP A 542 -1.09 -28.82 2.68
C TRP A 542 0.28 -28.68 3.35
N LEU A 543 0.60 -27.51 3.90
CA LEU A 543 1.81 -27.27 4.70
C LEU A 543 1.65 -27.71 6.16
N LYS A 544 0.43 -27.99 6.61
CA LYS A 544 0.03 -28.35 7.99
C LYS A 544 0.31 -27.27 9.05
N VAL A 545 0.75 -26.10 8.63
CA VAL A 545 0.96 -24.92 9.48
C VAL A 545 0.12 -23.79 8.91
N ILE A 546 -0.78 -23.26 9.74
CA ILE A 546 -1.87 -22.36 9.35
C ILE A 546 -1.69 -20.99 10.01
N THR A 547 -2.04 -19.93 9.28
CA THR A 547 -2.06 -18.55 9.79
C THR A 547 -2.95 -18.43 11.02
N ASN A 548 -2.40 -17.87 12.11
CA ASN A 548 -3.22 -17.32 13.18
C ASN A 548 -3.75 -15.95 12.72
N ASN A 549 -5.01 -15.91 12.32
CA ASN A 549 -5.59 -14.73 11.68
C ASN A 549 -6.05 -13.65 12.67
N ASN A 550 -5.92 -13.84 13.98
CA ASN A 550 -6.33 -12.82 14.97
C ASN A 550 -5.68 -11.45 14.70
N PRO A 551 -4.33 -11.33 14.60
CA PRO A 551 -3.66 -10.07 14.28
C PRO A 551 -3.65 -9.71 12.78
N GLU A 552 -4.42 -10.39 11.93
CA GLU A 552 -4.50 -10.03 10.50
C GLU A 552 -5.18 -8.66 10.33
N ALA A 553 -4.43 -7.67 9.85
CA ALA A 553 -4.87 -6.28 9.68
C ALA A 553 -5.75 -6.10 8.43
N ILE A 554 -6.98 -6.58 8.45
CA ILE A 554 -7.98 -6.48 7.35
C ILE A 554 -9.33 -6.00 7.86
N GLU A 555 -10.19 -5.50 6.96
CA GLU A 555 -11.62 -5.31 7.26
C GLU A 555 -12.37 -6.58 6.83
N ASN A 556 -13.00 -7.30 7.76
CA ASN A 556 -13.69 -8.56 7.49
C ASN A 556 -14.95 -8.66 8.35
N ASN A 557 -16.12 -8.70 7.72
CA ASN A 557 -17.39 -8.64 8.45
C ASN A 557 -17.64 -9.92 9.26
N SER A 558 -17.35 -11.07 8.65
CA SER A 558 -17.53 -12.39 9.27
C SER A 558 -16.62 -12.58 10.49
N GLN A 559 -15.40 -12.04 10.44
CA GLN A 559 -14.43 -12.05 11.55
C GLN A 559 -14.59 -10.87 12.53
N LYS A 560 -15.61 -10.02 12.35
CA LYS A 560 -15.89 -8.83 13.18
C LYS A 560 -14.73 -7.82 13.24
N LYS A 561 -14.04 -7.63 12.13
CA LYS A 561 -12.96 -6.63 11.99
C LYS A 561 -13.43 -5.47 11.12
N GLY A 562 -13.66 -4.32 11.73
CA GLY A 562 -14.00 -3.08 11.04
C GLY A 562 -12.78 -2.20 10.76
N ILE A 563 -13.05 -0.98 10.31
CA ILE A 563 -12.01 0.02 10.02
C ILE A 563 -11.23 0.45 11.27
N GLY A 564 -11.87 0.42 12.45
CA GLY A 564 -11.24 0.75 13.73
C GLY A 564 -10.18 -0.27 14.12
N GLU A 565 -10.52 -1.55 14.05
CA GLU A 565 -9.60 -2.67 14.30
C GLU A 565 -8.45 -2.66 13.29
N TYR A 566 -8.74 -2.41 12.00
CA TYR A 566 -7.71 -2.26 10.97
C TYR A 566 -6.72 -1.14 11.31
N ARG A 567 -7.21 0.06 11.66
CA ARG A 567 -6.33 1.18 12.06
C ARG A 567 -5.50 0.82 13.28
N HIS A 568 -6.09 0.17 14.28
CA HIS A 568 -5.39 -0.22 15.51
C HIS A 568 -4.23 -1.18 15.22
N LEU A 569 -4.49 -2.28 14.50
CA LEU A 569 -3.47 -3.27 14.14
C LEU A 569 -2.34 -2.66 13.30
N MET A 570 -2.68 -1.83 12.30
CA MET A 570 -1.68 -1.14 11.50
C MET A 570 -0.84 -0.16 12.33
N THR A 571 -1.46 0.55 13.29
CA THR A 571 -0.75 1.46 14.20
C THR A 571 0.26 0.70 15.06
N GLN A 572 -0.10 -0.46 15.61
CA GLN A 572 0.83 -1.30 16.38
C GLN A 572 2.04 -1.73 15.54
N CYS A 573 1.80 -2.14 14.29
CA CYS A 573 2.87 -2.51 13.36
C CYS A 573 3.81 -1.31 13.07
N PHE A 574 3.26 -0.11 12.87
CA PHE A 574 4.08 1.08 12.62
C PHE A 574 4.81 1.57 13.87
N VAL A 575 4.26 1.42 15.07
CA VAL A 575 4.94 1.76 16.34
C VAL A 575 6.21 0.92 16.50
N GLU A 576 6.12 -0.39 16.27
CA GLU A 576 7.30 -1.25 16.32
C GLU A 576 8.30 -0.94 15.19
N ALA A 577 7.82 -0.73 13.96
CA ALA A 577 8.66 -0.28 12.85
C ALA A 577 9.42 1.03 13.18
N PHE A 578 8.76 1.98 13.85
CA PHE A 578 9.37 3.23 14.30
C PHE A 578 10.46 2.99 15.35
N LYS A 579 10.26 2.07 16.30
CA LYS A 579 11.28 1.70 17.29
C LYS A 579 12.51 1.09 16.62
N TYR A 580 12.32 0.16 15.69
CA TYR A 580 13.41 -0.57 15.05
C TYR A 580 14.25 0.29 14.09
N LEU A 581 13.65 1.28 13.43
CA LEU A 581 14.34 2.13 12.45
C LEU A 581 15.35 3.06 13.12
N LYS A 582 16.55 3.19 12.55
CA LYS A 582 17.56 4.20 12.98
C LYS A 582 17.02 5.63 12.80
N PRO A 583 17.33 6.58 13.70
CA PRO A 583 16.98 7.99 13.53
C PRO A 583 17.47 8.56 12.18
N GLY A 584 16.65 9.40 11.55
CA GLY A 584 16.94 10.02 10.24
C GLY A 584 16.82 9.09 9.04
N ARG A 585 16.41 7.82 9.23
CA ARG A 585 16.21 6.85 8.15
C ARG A 585 14.78 6.82 7.63
N TRP A 586 14.64 6.17 6.48
CA TRP A 586 13.43 6.19 5.67
C TRP A 586 12.65 4.88 5.76
N MET A 587 11.35 5.02 5.52
CA MET A 587 10.40 3.95 5.32
C MET A 587 9.61 4.23 4.03
N THR A 588 9.31 3.17 3.28
CA THR A 588 8.37 3.23 2.18
C THR A 588 7.20 2.29 2.42
N VAL A 589 5.99 2.80 2.26
CA VAL A 589 4.75 2.02 2.34
C VAL A 589 4.09 2.03 0.97
N GLU A 590 3.93 0.85 0.37
CA GLU A 590 3.08 0.68 -0.80
C GLU A 590 1.61 0.65 -0.37
N PHE A 591 0.75 1.35 -1.11
CA PHE A 591 -0.66 1.44 -0.79
C PHE A 591 -1.56 1.49 -2.02
N SER A 592 -2.61 0.65 -2.05
CA SER A 592 -3.60 0.67 -3.13
C SER A 592 -5.03 0.46 -2.60
N ASN A 593 -5.77 1.55 -2.43
CA ASN A 593 -7.18 1.50 -2.07
C ASN A 593 -7.96 2.70 -2.64
N THR A 594 -9.21 2.47 -3.07
CA THR A 594 -10.11 3.50 -3.61
C THR A 594 -10.83 4.31 -2.54
N LYS A 595 -10.87 3.84 -1.29
CA LYS A 595 -11.57 4.50 -0.18
C LYS A 595 -10.66 5.49 0.54
N ALA A 596 -11.06 6.76 0.55
CA ALA A 596 -10.38 7.82 1.31
C ALA A 596 -10.30 7.54 2.82
N SER A 597 -11.27 6.81 3.39
CA SER A 597 -11.25 6.44 4.82
C SER A 597 -10.10 5.51 5.19
N VAL A 598 -9.77 4.54 4.32
CA VAL A 598 -8.64 3.61 4.53
C VAL A 598 -7.31 4.35 4.36
N TRP A 599 -7.25 5.27 3.39
CA TRP A 599 -6.11 6.16 3.19
C TRP A 599 -5.81 7.02 4.42
N ASN A 600 -6.83 7.70 4.95
CA ASN A 600 -6.70 8.50 6.16
C ASN A 600 -6.31 7.63 7.36
N SER A 601 -6.79 6.39 7.42
CA SER A 601 -6.43 5.46 8.50
C SER A 601 -4.94 5.12 8.49
N ILE A 602 -4.33 4.87 7.32
CA ILE A 602 -2.89 4.59 7.20
C ILE A 602 -2.04 5.83 7.49
N GLN A 603 -2.40 7.00 6.94
CA GLN A 603 -1.67 8.23 7.23
C GLN A 603 -1.71 8.57 8.71
N ASN A 604 -2.89 8.43 9.32
CA ASN A 604 -3.06 8.64 10.76
C ASN A 604 -2.25 7.60 11.54
N ALA A 605 -2.26 6.32 11.17
CA ALA A 605 -1.48 5.29 11.85
C ALA A 605 0.05 5.53 11.78
N LEU A 606 0.56 5.98 10.62
CA LEU A 606 1.97 6.40 10.47
C LEU A 606 2.30 7.60 11.36
N SER A 607 1.40 8.58 11.39
CA SER A 607 1.53 9.78 12.23
C SER A 607 1.46 9.40 13.71
N ASP A 608 0.48 8.60 14.13
CA ASP A 608 0.33 8.13 15.51
C ASP A 608 1.58 7.36 15.98
N ALA A 609 2.23 6.60 15.08
CA ALA A 609 3.48 5.90 15.38
C ALA A 609 4.72 6.80 15.50
N GLY A 610 4.67 8.03 14.96
CA GLY A 610 5.77 9.01 15.04
C GLY A 610 6.46 9.32 13.71
N PHE A 611 6.11 8.66 12.61
CA PHE A 611 6.66 8.96 11.30
C PHE A 611 6.19 10.34 10.78
N ILE A 612 6.98 10.92 9.89
CA ILE A 612 6.61 12.11 9.10
C ILE A 612 6.54 11.70 7.63
N VAL A 613 5.39 11.94 7.00
CA VAL A 613 5.18 11.69 5.57
C VAL A 613 5.85 12.83 4.79
N ALA A 614 6.79 12.50 3.91
CA ALA A 614 7.53 13.48 3.10
C ALA A 614 7.04 13.56 1.66
N SER A 615 6.52 12.47 1.10
CA SER A 615 5.96 12.48 -0.25
C SER A 615 5.03 11.31 -0.50
N VAL A 616 4.03 11.55 -1.34
CA VAL A 616 3.20 10.50 -1.96
C VAL A 616 3.39 10.52 -3.47
N THR A 617 3.86 9.40 -4.03
CA THR A 617 4.10 9.23 -5.47
C THR A 617 3.28 8.06 -6.04
N ALA A 618 3.19 7.97 -7.38
CA ALA A 618 2.47 6.90 -8.05
C ALA A 618 3.44 5.82 -8.56
N LEU A 619 3.04 4.56 -8.39
CA LEU A 619 3.67 3.37 -8.97
C LEU A 619 2.76 2.80 -10.07
N ASP A 620 3.21 2.90 -11.32
CA ASP A 620 2.49 2.34 -12.46
C ASP A 620 2.99 0.93 -12.79
N LYS A 621 2.24 -0.07 -12.32
CA LYS A 621 2.38 -1.44 -12.79
C LYS A 621 1.66 -1.56 -14.14
N THR A 622 2.37 -1.35 -15.24
CA THR A 622 1.97 -1.38 -16.68
C THR A 622 0.97 -2.48 -17.17
N ARG A 623 0.49 -3.36 -16.29
CA ARG A 623 -0.72 -4.17 -16.43
C ARG A 623 -1.67 -3.96 -15.25
N GLY A 624 -2.70 -3.13 -15.45
CA GLY A 624 -3.89 -3.09 -14.60
C GLY A 624 -4.68 -4.41 -14.66
N GLY A 625 -5.26 -4.84 -13.54
CA GLY A 625 -6.17 -5.98 -13.50
C GLY A 625 -7.49 -5.67 -14.23
N LEU A 626 -8.27 -6.71 -14.59
CA LEU A 626 -9.54 -6.55 -15.30
C LEU A 626 -10.52 -5.59 -14.57
N HIS A 627 -10.46 -5.53 -13.24
CA HIS A 627 -11.27 -4.63 -12.41
C HIS A 627 -10.81 -3.17 -12.44
N ALA A 628 -9.53 -2.89 -12.69
CA ALA A 628 -9.02 -1.53 -12.87
C ALA A 628 -9.43 -0.91 -14.22
N MET A 629 -9.87 -1.75 -15.17
CA MET A 629 -10.33 -1.33 -16.50
C MET A 629 -11.83 -1.02 -16.59
N LEU A 630 -12.65 -1.44 -15.60
CA LEU A 630 -14.11 -1.51 -15.75
C LEU A 630 -14.91 -0.53 -14.86
N GLY A 631 -14.28 0.26 -14.00
CA GLY A 631 -14.98 1.20 -13.09
C GLY A 631 -14.48 2.65 -13.20
N PRO A 632 -15.37 3.67 -13.25
CA PRO A 632 -14.97 5.08 -13.23
C PRO A 632 -14.34 5.54 -11.90
N THR A 633 -14.50 4.75 -10.83
CA THR A 633 -13.95 4.97 -9.48
C THR A 633 -12.75 4.07 -9.15
N ALA A 634 -12.23 3.31 -10.11
CA ALA A 634 -11.07 2.46 -9.90
C ALA A 634 -9.78 3.31 -9.86
N VAL A 635 -9.03 3.23 -8.76
CA VAL A 635 -7.68 3.79 -8.65
C VAL A 635 -6.81 3.06 -9.69
N LYS A 636 -6.24 3.84 -10.63
CA LYS A 636 -5.48 3.31 -11.77
C LYS A 636 -4.00 3.02 -11.44
N GLN A 637 -3.49 3.53 -10.33
CA GLN A 637 -2.07 3.49 -9.95
C GLN A 637 -1.93 3.20 -8.45
N ASP A 638 -0.96 2.36 -8.09
CA ASP A 638 -0.63 2.14 -6.68
C ASP A 638 0.08 3.40 -6.15
N LEU A 639 -0.15 3.79 -4.90
CA LEU A 639 0.50 4.93 -4.27
C LEU A 639 1.67 4.46 -3.41
N ILE A 640 2.72 5.26 -3.38
CA ILE A 640 3.91 5.01 -2.58
C ILE A 640 4.05 6.16 -1.59
N ILE A 641 4.01 5.85 -0.31
CA ILE A 641 4.22 6.81 0.78
C ILE A 641 5.69 6.70 1.20
N SER A 642 6.44 7.78 1.01
CA SER A 642 7.78 7.93 1.59
C SER A 642 7.67 8.68 2.91
N ALA A 643 8.03 8.00 4.00
CA ALA A 643 8.03 8.56 5.34
C ALA A 643 9.40 8.39 6.00
N TYR A 644 9.73 9.19 7.00
CA TYR A 644 11.00 9.09 7.72
C TYR A 644 10.81 9.16 9.23
N LYS A 645 11.75 8.54 9.95
CA LYS A 645 11.94 8.73 11.38
C LYS A 645 12.81 9.97 11.58
N PRO A 646 12.39 10.96 12.38
CA PRO A 646 13.23 12.12 12.71
C PRO A 646 14.60 11.71 13.27
N ASN A 647 15.60 12.57 13.13
CA ASN A 647 16.98 12.28 13.51
C ASN A 647 17.30 12.51 15.00
N GLY A 648 16.29 12.77 15.83
CA GLY A 648 16.40 12.92 17.29
C GLY A 648 16.89 14.28 17.77
N GLY A 649 17.77 14.95 17.00
CA GLY A 649 18.26 16.28 17.37
C GLY A 649 17.18 17.36 17.35
N PHE A 650 16.14 17.19 16.52
CA PHE A 650 14.96 18.06 16.54
C PHE A 650 14.08 17.79 17.76
N GLU A 651 13.81 16.53 18.10
CA GLU A 651 12.96 16.17 19.25
C GLU A 651 13.47 16.73 20.59
N GLU A 652 14.78 16.69 20.85
CA GLU A 652 15.36 17.26 22.07
C GLU A 652 15.23 18.79 22.13
N ARG A 653 15.48 19.49 21.01
CA ARG A 653 15.26 20.95 20.93
C ARG A 653 13.78 21.29 21.06
N PHE A 654 12.94 20.52 20.38
CA PHE A 654 11.49 20.66 20.41
C PHE A 654 10.94 20.50 21.83
N GLN A 655 11.43 19.56 22.64
CA GLN A 655 10.98 19.45 24.05
C GLN A 655 11.23 20.74 24.85
N ASN A 656 12.32 21.46 24.57
CA ASN A 656 12.66 22.71 25.24
C ASN A 656 11.96 23.93 24.64
N GLU A 657 11.57 23.87 23.37
CA GLU A 657 11.04 24.99 22.59
C GLU A 657 9.56 24.84 22.20
N ALA A 658 8.91 23.72 22.54
CA ALA A 658 7.57 23.37 22.09
C ALA A 658 6.52 24.44 22.45
N GLU A 659 6.63 25.07 23.62
CA GLU A 659 5.68 26.13 24.03
C GLU A 659 6.01 27.51 23.44
N THR A 660 7.05 27.62 22.62
CA THR A 660 7.54 28.87 22.04
C THR A 660 7.27 28.95 20.54
N GLU A 661 7.28 30.16 19.98
CA GLU A 661 7.22 30.34 18.52
C GLU A 661 8.41 29.70 17.80
N GLU A 662 9.59 29.61 18.44
CA GLU A 662 10.80 29.09 17.79
C GLU A 662 10.69 27.60 17.46
N GLY A 663 10.05 26.81 18.32
CA GLY A 663 9.80 25.39 18.07
C GLY A 663 8.95 25.12 16.80
N ILE A 664 8.03 26.04 16.46
CA ILE A 664 7.25 25.96 15.22
C ILE A 664 8.18 26.13 14.02
N TRP A 665 9.06 27.13 14.07
CA TRP A 665 9.92 27.45 12.93
C TRP A 665 11.06 26.45 12.77
N ASP A 666 11.57 25.84 13.85
CA ASP A 666 12.50 24.72 13.77
C ASP A 666 11.83 23.47 13.16
N PHE A 667 10.56 23.21 13.47
CA PHE A 667 9.78 22.16 12.81
C PHE A 667 9.68 22.40 11.31
N VAL A 668 9.22 23.59 10.90
CA VAL A 668 9.06 23.94 9.48
C VAL A 668 10.40 23.87 8.76
N ARG A 669 11.47 24.40 9.35
CA ARG A 669 12.83 24.37 8.77
C ARG A 669 13.33 22.94 8.59
N THR A 670 13.17 22.10 9.61
CA THR A 670 13.54 20.69 9.57
C THR A 670 12.72 19.95 8.53
N HIS A 671 11.41 20.17 8.49
CA HIS A 671 10.52 19.53 7.53
C HIS A 671 10.86 19.92 6.08
N LEU A 672 11.04 21.23 5.79
CA LEU A 672 11.44 21.72 4.47
C LEU A 672 12.78 21.15 3.99
N LYS A 673 13.69 20.78 4.91
CA LYS A 673 14.97 20.11 4.58
C LYS A 673 14.77 18.69 4.05
N TYR A 674 13.71 18.00 4.47
CA TYR A 674 13.37 16.66 4.00
C TYR A 674 12.46 16.66 2.76
N LEU A 675 11.87 17.79 2.39
CA LEU A 675 11.01 17.89 1.20
C LEU A 675 11.83 18.09 -0.08
N PRO A 676 11.42 17.48 -1.22
CA PRO A 676 12.13 17.65 -2.48
C PRO A 676 12.08 19.12 -2.93
N VAL A 677 13.16 19.65 -3.50
CA VAL A 677 13.18 21.05 -3.99
C VAL A 677 12.40 21.20 -5.29
N THR A 678 12.44 20.20 -6.17
CA THR A 678 11.71 20.21 -7.46
C THR A 678 11.11 18.85 -7.77
N LYS A 679 9.90 18.83 -8.35
CA LYS A 679 9.26 17.63 -8.90
C LYS A 679 9.03 17.83 -10.41
N ARG A 680 9.32 16.81 -11.22
CA ARG A 680 9.23 16.87 -12.69
C ARG A 680 8.21 15.85 -13.20
N GLN A 681 7.44 16.22 -14.22
CA GLN A 681 6.65 15.28 -15.02
C GLN A 681 6.87 15.58 -16.51
N GLY A 682 7.61 14.70 -17.19
CA GLY A 682 8.08 14.98 -18.54
C GLY A 682 9.03 16.18 -18.58
N ALA A 683 8.72 17.17 -19.41
CA ALA A 683 9.52 18.39 -19.57
C ALA A 683 9.16 19.52 -18.60
N LEU A 684 8.07 19.40 -17.82
CA LEU A 684 7.53 20.48 -17.00
C LEU A 684 7.76 20.25 -15.49
N LEU A 685 7.84 21.35 -14.74
CA LEU A 685 7.83 21.33 -13.28
C LEU A 685 6.40 21.16 -12.74
N GLN A 686 6.29 20.36 -11.68
CA GLN A 686 5.05 20.20 -10.92
C GLN A 686 5.10 20.98 -9.61
N PHE A 687 3.93 21.47 -9.20
CA PHE A 687 3.71 21.95 -7.84
C PHE A 687 3.92 20.80 -6.84
N ILE A 688 4.55 21.10 -5.70
CA ILE A 688 4.83 20.14 -4.62
C ILE A 688 3.83 20.43 -3.49
N PRO A 689 2.75 19.64 -3.35
CA PRO A 689 1.73 19.90 -2.33
C PRO A 689 2.30 20.00 -0.92
N GLU A 690 3.31 19.20 -0.60
CA GLU A 690 3.93 19.19 0.74
C GLU A 690 4.63 20.52 1.11
N ARG A 691 4.91 21.39 0.13
CA ARG A 691 5.45 22.75 0.34
C ARG A 691 4.36 23.83 0.34
N ASP A 692 3.08 23.46 0.19
CA ASP A 692 1.94 24.37 0.32
C ASP A 692 1.85 24.86 1.79
N PRO A 693 1.63 26.16 2.01
CA PRO A 693 1.56 26.74 3.36
C PRO A 693 0.52 26.09 4.27
N ARG A 694 -0.58 25.59 3.71
CA ARG A 694 -1.64 24.92 4.47
C ARG A 694 -1.19 23.53 4.90
N ILE A 695 -0.58 22.78 3.99
CA ILE A 695 -0.07 21.45 4.30
C ILE A 695 1.08 21.55 5.33
N LEU A 696 1.96 22.55 5.22
CA LEU A 696 2.98 22.83 6.23
C LEU A 696 2.37 23.15 7.61
N PHE A 697 1.30 23.94 7.65
CA PHE A 697 0.58 24.23 8.88
C PHE A 697 -0.07 22.97 9.47
N ASP A 698 -0.77 22.18 8.66
CA ASP A 698 -1.45 20.97 9.09
C ASP A 698 -0.47 19.92 9.64
N GLN A 699 0.68 19.74 8.98
CA GLN A 699 1.75 18.84 9.45
C GLN A 699 2.31 19.30 10.80
N MET A 700 2.50 20.61 10.97
CA MET A 700 2.96 21.19 12.24
C MET A 700 1.94 21.00 13.35
N VAL A 701 0.67 21.36 13.12
CA VAL A 701 -0.42 21.19 14.08
C VAL A 701 -0.55 19.72 14.50
N ALA A 702 -0.54 18.80 13.52
CA ALA A 702 -0.59 17.37 13.79
C ALA A 702 0.59 16.90 14.65
N TYR A 703 1.81 17.42 14.41
CA TYR A 703 2.97 17.12 15.23
C TYR A 703 2.81 17.60 16.67
N TYR A 704 2.36 18.84 16.88
CA TYR A 704 2.15 19.44 18.20
C TYR A 704 1.07 18.74 19.03
N VAL A 705 -0.10 18.51 18.43
CA VAL A 705 -1.23 17.83 19.09
C VAL A 705 -0.82 16.43 19.55
N ARG A 706 -0.08 15.69 18.71
CA ARG A 706 0.45 14.36 19.04
C ARG A 706 1.42 14.35 20.21
N LYS A 707 2.24 15.40 20.33
CA LYS A 707 3.18 15.55 21.45
C LYS A 707 2.52 16.11 22.72
N GLY A 708 1.21 16.39 22.67
CA GLY A 708 0.45 16.91 23.80
C GLY A 708 0.64 18.41 24.04
N TYR A 709 1.20 19.14 23.08
CA TYR A 709 1.42 20.58 23.18
C TYR A 709 0.32 21.37 22.47
N LEU A 710 -0.02 22.53 23.01
CA LEU A 710 -0.85 23.51 22.31
C LEU A 710 -0.02 24.22 21.25
N VAL A 711 -0.62 24.50 20.10
CA VAL A 711 0.05 25.24 19.02
C VAL A 711 0.12 26.73 19.44
N PRO A 712 1.31 27.33 19.57
CA PRO A 712 1.42 28.68 20.14
C PRO A 712 1.01 29.82 19.20
N ILE A 713 0.68 29.54 17.93
CA ILE A 713 0.22 30.54 16.96
C ILE A 713 -1.04 30.08 16.20
N SER A 714 -1.85 31.05 15.78
CA SER A 714 -3.01 30.81 14.92
C SER A 714 -2.63 30.59 13.45
N SER A 715 -3.55 30.06 12.64
CA SER A 715 -3.32 29.88 11.19
C SER A 715 -2.92 31.18 10.47
N PRO A 716 -3.60 32.34 10.67
CA PRO A 716 -3.17 33.60 10.07
C PRO A 716 -1.75 34.04 10.50
N GLU A 717 -1.40 33.86 11.77
CA GLU A 717 -0.07 34.19 12.30
C GLU A 717 1.01 33.27 11.72
N PHE A 718 0.71 31.99 11.53
CA PHE A 718 1.60 31.05 10.85
C PHE A 718 1.84 31.48 9.40
N GLN A 719 0.80 31.83 8.65
CA GLN A 719 0.96 32.27 7.26
C GLN A 719 1.84 33.54 7.15
N ILE A 720 1.65 34.50 8.06
CA ILE A 720 2.47 35.71 8.13
C ILE A 720 3.91 35.37 8.50
N GLY A 721 4.12 34.56 9.55
CA GLY A 721 5.45 34.19 10.02
C GLY A 721 6.23 33.34 9.02
N LEU A 722 5.53 32.50 8.23
CA LEU A 722 6.10 31.69 7.16
C LEU A 722 6.64 32.59 6.05
N ALA A 723 5.85 33.58 5.60
CA ALA A 723 6.24 34.61 4.62
C ALA A 723 7.45 35.46 5.07
N GLN A 724 7.61 35.67 6.37
CA GLN A 724 8.71 36.47 6.92
C GLN A 724 10.04 35.69 7.03
N ARG A 725 9.98 34.37 7.24
CA ARG A 725 11.15 33.55 7.60
C ARG A 725 11.65 32.68 6.46
N PHE A 726 10.78 32.35 5.50
CA PHE A 726 11.06 31.45 4.39
C PHE A 726 10.69 32.13 3.06
N ILE A 727 11.26 31.66 1.96
CA ILE A 727 11.12 32.32 0.66
C ILE A 727 10.01 31.63 -0.12
N GLU A 728 9.02 32.43 -0.57
CA GLU A 728 7.94 31.95 -1.43
C GLU A 728 8.33 31.94 -2.92
N ARG A 729 8.02 30.85 -3.60
CA ARG A 729 8.05 30.72 -5.07
C ARG A 729 6.85 29.92 -5.54
N ASP A 730 6.06 30.50 -6.45
CA ASP A 730 4.91 29.86 -7.09
C ASP A 730 3.92 29.22 -6.10
N GLY A 731 3.70 29.89 -4.96
CA GLY A 731 2.81 29.42 -3.89
C GLY A 731 3.40 28.34 -2.96
N MET A 732 4.69 28.01 -3.12
CA MET A 732 5.43 27.05 -2.28
C MET A 732 6.52 27.77 -1.47
N TYR A 733 6.93 27.16 -0.35
CA TYR A 733 7.95 27.72 0.54
C TYR A 733 9.26 26.93 0.52
N PHE A 734 10.38 27.67 0.61
CA PHE A 734 11.74 27.15 0.48
C PHE A 734 12.68 27.72 1.55
N LEU A 735 13.68 26.92 1.91
CA LEU A 735 14.86 27.40 2.64
C LEU A 735 15.71 28.28 1.71
N SER A 736 16.49 29.20 2.28
CA SER A 736 17.28 30.17 1.51
C SER A 736 18.28 29.52 0.55
N ASP A 737 18.86 28.40 0.95
CA ASP A 737 19.78 27.59 0.15
C ASP A 737 19.08 26.80 -0.98
N GLN A 738 17.79 26.49 -0.84
CA GLN A 738 17.00 25.76 -1.84
C GLN A 738 16.51 26.65 -3.00
N VAL A 739 16.35 27.96 -2.79
CA VAL A 739 15.74 28.88 -3.78
C VAL A 739 16.54 28.95 -5.07
N ALA A 740 17.87 29.02 -4.97
CA ALA A 740 18.73 29.11 -6.14
C ALA A 740 18.61 27.88 -7.04
N GLU A 741 18.45 26.69 -6.45
CA GLU A 741 18.22 25.45 -7.19
C GLU A 741 16.84 25.45 -7.87
N TYR A 742 15.79 25.87 -7.15
CA TYR A 742 14.43 25.93 -7.67
C TYR A 742 14.31 26.91 -8.85
N ASP A 743 14.76 28.16 -8.66
CA ASP A 743 14.64 29.23 -9.65
C ASP A 743 15.40 28.86 -10.94
N ARG A 744 16.57 28.24 -10.81
CA ARG A 744 17.36 27.75 -11.95
C ARG A 744 16.61 26.69 -12.75
N LYS A 745 16.07 25.66 -12.08
CA LYS A 745 15.31 24.59 -12.74
C LYS A 745 14.02 25.10 -13.38
N ARG A 746 13.39 26.12 -12.79
CA ARG A 746 12.21 26.79 -13.35
C ARG A 746 12.51 27.52 -14.65
N MET A 747 13.67 28.18 -14.74
CA MET A 747 14.08 28.85 -15.98
C MET A 747 14.37 27.83 -17.10
N THR A 748 14.93 26.66 -16.77
CA THR A 748 15.29 25.63 -17.76
C THR A 748 14.10 24.80 -18.26
N LEU A 749 13.10 24.53 -17.42
CA LEU A 749 12.04 23.53 -17.69
C LEU A 749 10.66 24.14 -18.01
N GLY A 750 10.53 25.48 -18.01
CA GLY A 750 9.25 26.16 -18.20
C GLY A 750 8.38 26.21 -16.94
N GLY A 751 7.35 27.05 -16.96
CA GLY A 751 6.47 27.35 -15.82
C GLY A 751 5.64 26.15 -15.34
N ILE A 752 5.04 26.29 -14.15
CA ILE A 752 4.15 25.28 -13.55
C ILE A 752 2.82 25.23 -14.33
N ASN A 753 2.26 24.03 -14.54
CA ASN A 753 0.90 23.87 -15.05
C ASN A 753 -0.11 24.45 -14.06
N GLU A 754 -0.66 25.64 -14.35
CA GLU A 754 -1.63 26.37 -13.52
C GLU A 754 -3.10 25.93 -13.69
N THR A 755 -3.41 24.83 -14.37
CA THR A 755 -4.80 24.37 -14.54
C THR A 755 -5.24 23.38 -13.46
N VAL A 756 -5.43 23.89 -12.24
CA VAL A 756 -6.44 23.32 -11.32
C VAL A 756 -7.67 24.20 -11.43
N GLU A 757 -8.69 23.75 -12.16
CA GLU A 757 -10.02 24.32 -12.04
C GLU A 757 -10.47 24.15 -10.58
N MET A 758 -10.38 25.22 -9.80
CA MET A 758 -10.75 25.21 -8.38
C MET A 758 -12.26 25.16 -8.25
N PHE A 759 -12.80 24.00 -7.89
CA PHE A 759 -14.18 23.88 -7.44
C PHE A 759 -14.32 24.44 -6.03
N VAL A 760 -15.21 25.43 -5.85
CA VAL A 760 -15.61 25.92 -4.53
C VAL A 760 -16.56 24.88 -3.92
N LYS A 761 -16.07 24.14 -2.93
CA LYS A 761 -16.80 23.05 -2.27
C LYS A 761 -17.01 23.26 -0.77
N ASP A 762 -16.19 24.14 -0.18
CA ASP A 762 -16.11 24.47 1.24
C ASP A 762 -15.64 25.92 1.48
N GLU A 763 -15.66 26.40 2.73
CA GLU A 763 -15.27 27.77 3.08
C GLU A 763 -13.82 28.10 2.66
N SER A 764 -12.91 27.13 2.81
CA SER A 764 -11.49 27.31 2.52
C SER A 764 -11.21 27.49 1.02
N SER A 765 -11.86 26.68 0.19
CA SER A 765 -11.77 26.76 -1.27
C SER A 765 -12.46 28.01 -1.82
N ALA A 766 -13.50 28.50 -1.15
CA ALA A 766 -14.13 29.78 -1.46
C ALA A 766 -13.20 30.97 -1.22
N ILE A 767 -12.46 30.99 -0.11
CA ILE A 767 -11.49 32.04 0.22
C ILE A 767 -10.34 32.04 -0.80
N ASP A 768 -9.83 30.87 -1.18
CA ASP A 768 -8.75 30.77 -2.17
C ASP A 768 -9.19 31.23 -3.56
N TRP A 769 -10.39 30.86 -3.98
CA TRP A 769 -10.96 31.36 -5.23
C TRP A 769 -11.10 32.89 -5.22
N LEU A 770 -11.60 33.47 -4.13
CA LEU A 770 -11.67 34.92 -3.94
C LEU A 770 -10.27 35.56 -3.94
N ARG A 771 -9.26 34.89 -3.37
CA ARG A 771 -7.89 35.38 -3.33
C ARG A 771 -7.27 35.41 -4.72
N GLN A 772 -7.44 34.38 -5.53
CA GLN A 772 -6.99 34.40 -6.93
C GLN A 772 -7.72 35.47 -7.74
N LEU A 773 -9.05 35.58 -7.59
CA LEU A 773 -9.87 36.57 -8.27
C LEU A 773 -9.42 38.01 -7.95
N LEU A 774 -9.17 38.31 -6.68
CA LEU A 774 -8.75 39.64 -6.23
C LEU A 774 -7.28 39.94 -6.50
N LYS A 775 -6.42 38.91 -6.59
CA LYS A 775 -5.01 39.05 -7.01
C LYS A 775 -4.89 39.42 -8.48
N GLN A 776 -5.80 38.93 -9.33
CA GLN A 776 -5.88 39.32 -10.74
C GLN A 776 -6.42 40.75 -10.91
N LYS A 777 -7.48 41.12 -10.20
CA LYS A 777 -8.05 42.47 -10.23
C LYS A 777 -8.81 42.84 -8.94
N PRO A 778 -8.49 43.98 -8.30
CA PRO A 778 -9.31 44.54 -7.24
C PRO A 778 -10.71 44.93 -7.72
N GLN A 779 -11.75 44.41 -7.07
CA GLN A 779 -13.14 44.50 -7.55
C GLN A 779 -14.10 44.96 -6.45
N MET A 780 -15.23 45.56 -6.85
CA MET A 780 -16.29 45.93 -5.90
C MET A 780 -17.13 44.70 -5.54
N PHE A 781 -17.84 44.76 -4.41
CA PHE A 781 -18.74 43.70 -3.98
C PHE A 781 -19.78 43.32 -5.06
N SER A 782 -20.32 44.32 -5.78
CA SER A 782 -21.28 44.14 -6.88
C SER A 782 -20.74 43.29 -8.03
N ASP A 783 -19.42 43.30 -8.24
CA ASP A 783 -18.78 42.59 -9.34
C ASP A 783 -18.39 41.16 -8.93
N ILE A 784 -18.05 40.97 -7.65
CA ILE A 784 -17.65 39.67 -7.08
C ILE A 784 -18.88 38.78 -6.87
N ASN A 785 -20.01 39.35 -6.41
CA ASN A 785 -21.19 38.59 -6.02
C ASN A 785 -21.78 37.69 -7.12
N PRO A 786 -21.97 38.15 -8.38
CA PRO A 786 -22.46 37.29 -9.46
C PRO A 786 -21.50 36.15 -9.81
N GLN A 787 -20.19 36.41 -9.77
CA GLN A 787 -19.16 35.40 -10.05
C GLN A 787 -19.08 34.34 -8.94
N PHE A 788 -19.21 34.77 -7.67
CA PHE A 788 -19.23 33.89 -6.51
C PHE A 788 -20.44 32.95 -6.54
N MET A 789 -21.63 33.47 -6.88
CA MET A 789 -22.86 32.67 -6.99
C MET A 789 -22.77 31.59 -8.08
N GLN A 790 -22.03 31.82 -9.16
CA GLN A 790 -21.81 30.82 -10.21
C GLN A 790 -20.93 29.64 -9.74
N GLN A 791 -20.05 29.86 -8.76
CA GLN A 791 -19.14 28.84 -8.25
C GLN A 791 -19.75 27.95 -7.15
N LEU A 792 -20.86 28.37 -6.54
CA LEU A 792 -21.54 27.61 -5.47
C LEU A 792 -22.29 26.35 -5.97
N GLY A 793 -22.26 26.05 -7.28
CA GLY A 793 -22.90 24.86 -7.85
C GLY A 793 -22.37 23.51 -7.32
N GLY A 794 -21.21 23.51 -6.65
CA GLY A 794 -20.56 22.33 -6.05
C GLY A 794 -20.59 22.28 -4.52
N TRP A 795 -21.38 23.12 -3.85
CA TRP A 795 -21.38 23.25 -2.37
C TRP A 795 -21.79 21.96 -1.65
N SER A 796 -21.04 21.59 -0.61
CA SER A 796 -21.33 20.42 0.22
C SER A 796 -22.68 20.56 0.95
N LYS A 797 -23.51 19.51 0.93
CA LYS A 797 -24.80 19.49 1.66
C LYS A 797 -24.65 19.50 3.19
N ASN A 798 -23.42 19.33 3.69
CA ASN A 798 -23.11 19.25 5.11
C ASN A 798 -22.48 20.54 5.66
N GLU A 799 -22.41 21.63 4.87
CA GLU A 799 -21.83 22.91 5.30
C GLU A 799 -22.87 24.04 5.33
N GLU A 800 -22.69 24.96 6.28
CA GLU A 800 -23.50 26.18 6.39
C GLU A 800 -23.32 27.08 5.16
N GLN A 801 -24.37 27.81 4.78
CA GLN A 801 -24.36 28.64 3.59
C GLN A 801 -23.40 29.82 3.74
N LEU A 802 -22.43 29.95 2.82
CA LEU A 802 -21.45 31.02 2.87
C LEU A 802 -22.07 32.41 2.64
N ASN A 803 -21.71 33.35 3.52
CA ASN A 803 -21.95 34.77 3.32
C ASN A 803 -20.71 35.43 2.71
N LEU A 804 -20.78 35.77 1.42
CA LEU A 804 -19.67 36.43 0.69
C LEU A 804 -19.18 37.71 1.39
N ARG A 805 -20.08 38.47 2.01
CA ARG A 805 -19.71 39.72 2.68
C ARG A 805 -18.89 39.46 3.93
N GLU A 806 -19.20 38.40 4.66
CA GLU A 806 -18.41 37.96 5.80
C GLU A 806 -17.04 37.45 5.36
N LEU A 807 -16.97 36.61 4.32
CA LEU A 807 -15.71 36.11 3.77
C LEU A 807 -14.77 37.23 3.32
N LEU A 808 -15.29 38.20 2.57
CA LEU A 808 -14.54 39.37 2.13
C LEU A 808 -14.04 40.18 3.32
N THR A 809 -14.92 40.44 4.30
CA THR A 809 -14.59 41.25 5.47
C THR A 809 -13.53 40.58 6.35
N GLN A 810 -13.58 39.26 6.49
CA GLN A 810 -12.67 38.47 7.33
C GLN A 810 -11.29 38.30 6.70
N ASN A 811 -11.20 38.12 5.38
CA ASN A 811 -9.96 37.67 4.73
C ASN A 811 -9.30 38.72 3.82
N PHE A 812 -10.00 39.82 3.51
CA PHE A 812 -9.54 40.83 2.55
C PHE A 812 -9.73 42.26 3.09
N ILE A 813 -9.18 43.25 2.37
CA ILE A 813 -9.28 44.67 2.75
C ILE A 813 -10.11 45.42 1.71
N SER A 814 -11.08 46.21 2.17
CA SER A 814 -11.83 47.16 1.35
C SER A 814 -11.28 48.56 1.58
N TYR A 815 -11.15 49.34 0.51
CA TYR A 815 -10.74 50.73 0.62
C TYR A 815 -11.95 51.64 0.94
N ASP A 816 -11.89 52.33 2.08
CA ASP A 816 -12.97 53.13 2.67
C ASP A 816 -12.82 54.65 2.42
N SER A 817 -11.99 55.04 1.46
CA SER A 817 -11.66 56.43 1.11
C SER A 817 -10.93 57.22 2.20
N LYS A 818 -10.37 56.54 3.22
CA LYS A 818 -9.53 57.17 4.24
C LYS A 818 -8.05 56.89 3.95
N GLY A 819 -7.27 57.97 3.81
CA GLY A 819 -5.84 57.90 3.50
C GLY A 819 -5.55 57.76 2.00
N PRO A 820 -4.30 57.47 1.61
CA PRO A 820 -3.91 57.29 0.21
C PRO A 820 -4.42 55.96 -0.36
N VAL A 821 -4.72 55.93 -1.66
CA VAL A 821 -5.16 54.72 -2.37
C VAL A 821 -4.07 53.64 -2.30
N PRO A 822 -4.42 52.40 -1.87
CA PRO A 822 -3.49 51.28 -1.81
C PRO A 822 -2.84 50.99 -3.17
N GLU A 823 -1.55 50.66 -3.17
CA GLU A 823 -0.77 50.35 -4.40
C GLU A 823 -1.47 49.34 -5.31
N GLN A 824 -2.06 48.29 -4.72
CA GLN A 824 -2.75 47.22 -5.43
C GLN A 824 -3.93 47.76 -6.26
N ILE A 825 -4.66 48.76 -5.72
CA ILE A 825 -5.77 49.42 -6.42
C ILE A 825 -5.22 50.48 -7.38
N HIS A 826 -4.21 51.25 -6.98
CA HIS A 826 -3.58 52.29 -7.79
C HIS A 826 -2.98 51.72 -9.08
N ALA A 827 -2.14 50.69 -8.98
CA ALA A 827 -1.53 50.00 -10.12
C ALA A 827 -2.60 49.47 -11.09
N TYR A 828 -3.66 48.84 -10.56
CA TYR A 828 -4.77 48.35 -11.37
C TYR A 828 -5.53 49.49 -12.09
N LEU A 829 -5.82 50.59 -11.39
CA LEU A 829 -6.56 51.72 -11.95
C LEU A 829 -5.74 52.51 -12.98
N SER A 830 -4.45 52.75 -12.71
CA SER A 830 -3.56 53.47 -13.62
C SER A 830 -3.23 52.67 -14.88
N THR A 831 -3.14 51.34 -14.81
CA THR A 831 -2.93 50.52 -16.02
C THR A 831 -4.15 50.53 -16.94
N ASN A 832 -5.35 50.40 -16.37
CA ASN A 832 -6.57 50.13 -17.13
C ASN A 832 -7.36 51.38 -17.56
N TRP A 833 -7.22 52.53 -16.89
CA TRP A 833 -7.88 53.78 -17.27
C TRP A 833 -6.85 54.85 -17.62
N LYS A 834 -6.87 55.31 -18.89
CA LYS A 834 -5.92 56.32 -19.40
C LYS A 834 -5.96 57.62 -18.60
N ASP A 835 -7.14 58.02 -18.13
CA ASP A 835 -7.39 59.27 -17.41
C ASP A 835 -6.92 59.21 -15.93
N LEU A 836 -6.54 58.02 -15.44
CA LEU A 836 -6.07 57.79 -14.05
C LEU A 836 -4.57 57.48 -13.98
N ARG A 837 -3.83 57.70 -15.06
CA ARG A 837 -2.38 57.49 -15.13
C ARG A 837 -1.64 58.63 -14.45
N ASN A 838 -0.57 58.31 -13.73
CA ASN A 838 0.32 59.26 -13.06
C ASN A 838 -0.37 60.20 -12.06
N LEU A 839 -1.59 59.87 -11.62
CA LEU A 839 -2.25 60.62 -10.55
C LEU A 839 -1.62 60.26 -9.19
N PRO A 840 -1.42 61.25 -8.30
CA PRO A 840 -1.08 61.00 -6.91
C PRO A 840 -2.10 60.08 -6.24
N LYS A 841 -1.66 59.29 -5.25
CA LYS A 841 -2.53 58.34 -4.53
C LYS A 841 -3.67 59.00 -3.75
N ASP A 842 -3.63 60.32 -3.61
CA ASP A 842 -4.53 61.13 -2.82
C ASP A 842 -5.48 61.93 -3.73
N ASP A 843 -5.37 61.77 -5.06
CA ASP A 843 -6.17 62.52 -6.02
C ASP A 843 -7.68 62.20 -5.85
N PRO A 844 -8.56 63.23 -5.78
CA PRO A 844 -9.99 63.03 -5.55
C PRO A 844 -10.68 62.13 -6.57
N THR A 845 -10.25 62.17 -7.84
CA THR A 845 -10.83 61.34 -8.92
C THR A 845 -10.40 59.89 -8.81
N LEU A 846 -9.16 59.65 -8.38
CA LEU A 846 -8.62 58.32 -8.12
C LEU A 846 -9.26 57.71 -6.85
N VAL A 847 -9.36 58.49 -5.77
CA VAL A 847 -9.99 58.06 -4.50
C VAL A 847 -11.45 57.68 -4.71
N ALA A 848 -12.21 58.50 -5.44
CA ALA A 848 -13.61 58.22 -5.76
C ALA A 848 -13.79 56.91 -6.56
N LYS A 849 -12.84 56.56 -7.43
CA LYS A 849 -12.89 55.36 -8.27
C LYS A 849 -12.30 54.11 -7.61
N ALA A 850 -11.46 54.31 -6.59
CA ALA A 850 -10.89 53.27 -5.74
C ALA A 850 -11.85 52.83 -4.62
N GLN A 851 -12.76 53.71 -4.20
CA GLN A 851 -13.70 53.47 -3.10
C GLN A 851 -14.49 52.17 -3.27
N GLY A 852 -14.56 51.37 -2.21
CA GLY A 852 -15.36 50.15 -2.16
C GLY A 852 -14.77 48.94 -2.89
N ARG A 853 -13.57 49.06 -3.48
CA ARG A 853 -12.85 47.91 -4.06
C ARG A 853 -12.15 47.10 -2.98
N TRP A 854 -12.29 45.78 -3.09
CA TRP A 854 -11.58 44.79 -2.28
C TRP A 854 -10.26 44.42 -2.95
N TYR A 855 -9.23 44.19 -2.15
CA TYR A 855 -7.91 43.75 -2.62
C TYR A 855 -7.28 42.75 -1.66
N VAL A 856 -6.31 41.99 -2.18
CA VAL A 856 -5.51 41.06 -1.38
C VAL A 856 -4.48 41.86 -0.56
N PRO A 857 -4.46 41.68 0.78
CA PRO A 857 -3.50 42.36 1.64
C PRO A 857 -2.07 41.97 1.27
N ASP A 858 -1.17 42.95 1.24
CA ASP A 858 0.24 42.73 0.95
C ASP A 858 1.01 42.38 2.24
N PRO A 859 1.55 41.16 2.37
CA PRO A 859 2.24 40.72 3.59
C PRO A 859 3.55 41.48 3.86
N THR A 860 4.05 42.25 2.89
CA THR A 860 5.25 43.09 3.07
C THR A 860 4.94 44.49 3.61
N LYS A 861 3.66 44.88 3.69
CA LYS A 861 3.23 46.20 4.17
C LYS A 861 2.67 46.14 5.58
N ALA A 862 3.38 46.79 6.51
CA ALA A 862 2.97 46.90 7.91
C ALA A 862 1.53 47.40 8.11
N GLY A 863 1.05 48.33 7.27
CA GLY A 863 -0.31 48.87 7.36
C GLY A 863 -1.42 47.90 6.95
N ASP A 864 -1.16 46.96 6.03
CA ASP A 864 -2.14 45.93 5.64
C ASP A 864 -2.19 44.82 6.71
N LEU A 865 -1.03 44.48 7.26
CA LEU A 865 -0.88 43.54 8.39
C LEU A 865 -1.57 44.04 9.66
N GLU A 866 -1.43 45.32 9.99
CA GLU A 866 -2.05 45.92 11.16
C GLU A 866 -3.59 45.92 11.04
N LYS A 867 -4.13 46.19 9.85
CA LYS A 867 -5.58 46.12 9.56
C LYS A 867 -6.14 44.71 9.66
N LEU A 868 -5.42 43.69 9.19
CA LEU A 868 -5.82 42.29 9.33
C LEU A 868 -5.75 41.83 10.79
N ARG A 869 -4.67 42.18 11.49
CA ARG A 869 -4.48 41.87 12.91
C ARG A 869 -5.57 42.51 13.76
N GLU A 870 -5.89 43.79 13.54
CA GLU A 870 -6.97 44.49 14.25
C GLU A 870 -8.33 43.81 14.01
N LYS A 871 -8.63 43.37 12.77
CA LYS A 871 -9.85 42.61 12.47
C LYS A 871 -9.93 41.25 13.18
N ALA A 872 -8.83 40.50 13.20
CA ALA A 872 -8.77 39.20 13.88
C ALA A 872 -8.97 39.35 15.40
N LEU A 873 -8.30 40.34 16.01
CA LEU A 873 -8.44 40.68 17.42
C LEU A 873 -9.87 41.11 17.79
N LEU A 874 -10.57 41.82 16.90
CA LEU A 874 -11.97 42.23 17.11
C LEU A 874 -12.96 41.06 17.01
N LYS A 875 -12.70 40.05 16.17
CA LYS A 875 -13.51 38.83 16.10
C LYS A 875 -13.38 38.02 17.39
N GLU A 876 -12.14 37.83 17.85
CA GLU A 876 -11.86 37.15 19.11
C GLU A 876 -12.53 37.86 20.30
N PHE A 877 -12.56 39.20 20.29
CA PHE A 877 -13.30 39.99 21.28
C PHE A 877 -14.82 39.77 21.24
N GLU A 878 -15.43 39.60 20.05
CA GLU A 878 -16.87 39.31 19.95
C GLU A 878 -17.22 37.90 20.44
N GLU A 879 -16.33 36.93 20.23
CA GLU A 879 -16.49 35.59 20.84
C GLU A 879 -16.47 35.68 22.37
N TYR A 880 -15.60 36.51 22.94
CA TYR A 880 -15.58 36.77 24.37
C TYR A 880 -16.86 37.43 24.90
N LYS A 881 -17.52 38.27 24.09
CA LYS A 881 -18.80 38.90 24.46
C LYS A 881 -19.89 37.85 24.71
N GLN A 882 -19.90 36.76 23.94
CA GLN A 882 -20.89 35.68 24.03
C GLN A 882 -20.70 34.77 25.26
N ILE A 883 -19.51 34.73 25.85
CA ILE A 883 -19.22 33.89 27.02
C ILE A 883 -19.86 34.50 28.28
N LYS A 884 -20.71 33.73 28.96
CA LYS A 884 -21.43 34.20 30.17
C LYS A 884 -20.64 34.10 31.49
N LYS A 885 -19.51 33.40 31.51
CA LYS A 885 -18.66 33.18 32.70
C LYS A 885 -17.42 34.10 32.67
N LYS A 886 -16.74 34.26 33.80
CA LYS A 886 -15.44 34.94 33.87
C LYS A 886 -14.41 34.25 32.97
N LEU A 887 -13.67 35.03 32.20
CA LEU A 887 -12.59 34.55 31.34
C LEU A 887 -11.39 34.16 32.19
N LYS A 888 -10.97 32.89 32.11
CA LYS A 888 -9.78 32.38 32.81
C LYS A 888 -8.50 32.52 31.98
N VAL A 889 -8.61 32.41 30.66
CA VAL A 889 -7.51 32.52 29.69
C VAL A 889 -8.05 33.31 28.50
N PHE A 890 -7.38 34.40 28.11
CA PHE A 890 -7.79 35.27 27.02
C PHE A 890 -6.61 36.11 26.53
N ARG A 891 -6.67 36.57 25.27
CA ARG A 891 -5.65 37.43 24.67
C ARG A 891 -5.88 38.88 25.06
N LEU A 892 -4.92 39.46 25.79
CA LEU A 892 -5.00 40.85 26.27
C LEU A 892 -5.17 41.87 25.12
N ASP A 893 -4.48 41.65 24.00
CA ASP A 893 -4.56 42.54 22.84
C ASP A 893 -5.93 42.52 22.15
N ALA A 894 -6.67 41.41 22.22
CA ALA A 894 -8.03 41.31 21.70
C ALA A 894 -9.00 42.16 22.53
N VAL A 895 -8.87 42.10 23.86
CA VAL A 895 -9.61 42.96 24.79
C VAL A 895 -9.28 44.43 24.55
N ARG A 896 -8.00 44.77 24.35
CA ARG A 896 -7.60 46.15 24.06
C ARG A 896 -8.19 46.67 22.75
N ALA A 897 -8.11 45.89 21.67
CA ALA A 897 -8.71 46.26 20.39
C ALA A 897 -10.23 46.44 20.51
N GLY A 898 -10.90 45.54 21.24
CA GLY A 898 -12.34 45.61 21.52
C GLY A 898 -12.75 46.85 22.31
N PHE A 899 -12.06 47.17 23.41
CA PHE A 899 -12.36 48.35 24.24
C PHE A 899 -12.11 49.64 23.46
N LYS A 900 -11.04 49.73 22.68
CA LYS A 900 -10.76 50.86 21.77
C LYS A 900 -11.93 51.12 20.83
N LYS A 901 -12.42 50.06 20.17
CA LYS A 901 -13.52 50.17 19.20
C LYS A 901 -14.85 50.51 19.87
N ALA A 902 -15.20 49.81 20.95
CA ALA A 902 -16.42 50.08 21.72
C ALA A 902 -16.43 51.53 22.24
N TYR A 903 -15.27 52.06 22.66
CA TYR A 903 -15.14 53.45 23.09
C TYR A 903 -15.33 54.44 21.93
N GLN A 904 -14.77 54.16 20.75
CA GLN A 904 -14.98 54.98 19.54
C GLN A 904 -16.44 54.99 19.08
N GLU A 905 -17.16 53.88 19.24
CA GLU A 905 -18.57 53.71 18.88
C GLU A 905 -19.53 54.18 20.00
N ARG A 906 -19.01 54.65 21.14
CA ARG A 906 -19.76 55.05 22.35
C ARG A 906 -20.57 53.93 22.99
N ASP A 907 -20.19 52.67 22.77
CA ASP A 907 -20.76 51.49 23.42
C ASP A 907 -20.07 51.23 24.77
N TYR A 908 -20.31 52.12 25.74
CA TYR A 908 -19.72 52.03 27.08
C TYR A 908 -20.27 50.84 27.88
N ALA A 909 -21.49 50.40 27.59
CA ALA A 909 -22.12 49.25 28.24
C ALA A 909 -21.37 47.95 27.94
N THR A 910 -20.90 47.75 26.70
CA THR A 910 -20.09 46.58 26.34
C THR A 910 -18.73 46.59 27.07
N ILE A 911 -18.11 47.76 27.26
CA ILE A 911 -16.85 47.89 28.02
C ILE A 911 -17.03 47.46 29.48
N ILE A 912 -18.08 47.97 30.15
CA ILE A 912 -18.36 47.65 31.56
C ILE A 912 -18.73 46.17 31.73
N ALA A 913 -19.58 45.65 30.86
CA ALA A 913 -19.99 44.24 30.88
C ALA A 913 -18.79 43.31 30.67
N MET A 914 -17.87 43.67 29.78
CA MET A 914 -16.70 42.88 29.49
C MET A 914 -15.64 42.96 30.59
N ALA A 915 -15.44 44.14 31.20
CA ALA A 915 -14.54 44.32 32.35
C ALA A 915 -14.94 43.45 33.55
N SER A 916 -16.24 43.24 33.79
CA SER A 916 -16.74 42.34 34.85
C SER A 916 -16.36 40.86 34.66
N LYS A 917 -16.04 40.45 33.42
CA LYS A 917 -15.65 39.09 33.05
C LYS A 917 -14.15 38.87 33.11
N ILE A 918 -13.35 39.92 33.23
CA ILE A 918 -11.88 39.88 33.23
C ILE A 918 -11.38 39.86 34.68
N PRO A 919 -10.28 39.16 35.01
CA PRO A 919 -9.67 39.22 36.34
C PRO A 919 -9.23 40.64 36.70
N GLU A 920 -9.57 41.08 37.90
CA GLU A 920 -9.30 42.45 38.38
C GLU A 920 -7.82 42.80 38.39
N SER A 921 -6.94 41.83 38.66
CA SER A 921 -5.48 41.98 38.57
C SER A 921 -5.00 42.34 37.17
N VAL A 922 -5.69 41.88 36.12
CA VAL A 922 -5.35 42.17 34.72
C VAL A 922 -5.94 43.50 34.28
N LEU A 923 -7.15 43.84 34.74
CA LEU A 923 -7.78 45.12 34.46
C LEU A 923 -6.99 46.29 35.08
N GLN A 924 -6.54 46.15 36.33
CA GLN A 924 -5.73 47.16 37.02
C GLN A 924 -4.26 47.17 36.57
N GLY A 925 -3.74 46.03 36.09
CA GLY A 925 -2.36 45.90 35.60
C GLY A 925 -2.13 46.52 34.21
N ASP A 926 -3.20 46.87 33.47
CA ASP A 926 -3.13 47.44 32.13
C ASP A 926 -3.67 48.88 32.09
N SER A 927 -2.77 49.85 31.92
CA SER A 927 -3.11 51.28 31.94
C SER A 927 -4.09 51.71 30.84
N LYS A 928 -4.16 51.00 29.70
CA LYS A 928 -5.08 51.33 28.60
C LYS A 928 -6.48 50.78 28.85
N LEU A 929 -6.58 49.54 29.35
CA LEU A 929 -7.86 48.93 29.70
C LEU A 929 -8.52 49.66 30.87
N LEU A 930 -7.73 50.00 31.90
CA LEU A 930 -8.21 50.77 33.05
C LEU A 930 -8.72 52.15 32.62
N MET A 931 -7.96 52.86 31.78
CA MET A 931 -8.37 54.16 31.24
C MET A 931 -9.71 54.08 30.50
N TRP A 932 -9.91 53.08 29.63
CA TRP A 932 -11.18 52.94 28.91
C TRP A 932 -12.34 52.51 29.81
N TYR A 933 -12.07 51.70 30.84
CA TYR A 933 -13.07 51.29 31.83
C TYR A 933 -13.52 52.45 32.72
N ASP A 934 -12.59 53.23 33.26
CA ASP A 934 -12.87 54.39 34.13
C ASP A 934 -13.63 55.49 33.35
N HIS A 935 -13.22 55.73 32.10
CA HIS A 935 -13.93 56.66 31.22
C HIS A 935 -15.33 56.16 30.85
N ALA A 936 -15.51 54.85 30.66
CA ALA A 936 -16.83 54.26 30.40
C ALA A 936 -17.74 54.39 31.62
N LEU A 937 -17.26 54.10 32.84
CA LEU A 937 -18.01 54.28 34.09
C LEU A 937 -18.49 55.73 34.26
N THR A 938 -17.56 56.69 34.14
CA THR A 938 -17.86 58.13 34.30
C THR A 938 -18.90 58.63 33.29
N ARG A 939 -18.92 58.08 32.08
CA ARG A 939 -19.85 58.47 31.00
C ARG A 939 -21.17 57.70 30.98
N THR A 940 -21.31 56.66 31.79
CA THR A 940 -22.56 55.91 31.94
C THR A 940 -23.34 56.35 33.18
N GLU A 941 -22.66 57.00 34.14
CA GLU A 941 -23.26 57.64 35.33
C GLU A 941 -23.63 59.12 35.13
N ALA A 942 -23.19 59.73 34.01
CA ALA A 942 -23.55 61.08 33.57
C ALA A 942 -24.56 61.04 32.42
#